data_AF-A0A8C1EZX9-F1
#
_entry.id   AF-A0A8C1EZX9-F1
#
_cell.length_a   1.000
_cell.length_b   1.000
_cell.length_c   1.000
_cell.angle_alpha   90.00
_cell.angle_beta   90.00
_cell.angle_gamma   90.00
#
_symmetry.space_group_name_H-M   'P 1'
#
loop_
_entity.id
_entity.type
_entity.pdbx_description
1 polymer ?
#
loop_
_entity_poly.entity_id
_entity_poly.type
_entity_poly.pdbx_seq_one_letter_code
_entity_poly.pdbx_strand_id
1 'polypeptide(L)'
;YQKLIRNIFSTENRIPFSAVYKTIGFKETGARVFLTALPITAKILEVERFTSAQDRFNITSQRKMRHGNFTWLIKRKEKHFMELHRELRTYKTFLRIPLPSRSHAERRHTINRNLERNMPSLPRGGGEELAREEQVSSRKLEDYLNKLLKMPMYRNYHATMEFIDVSQLSFIHDLGPKGLEGMVLKRSGGHRIPGLNCCGHSKMCYRWSKRWMVVKDSFLVLMKPDSGAISFVLLVDKVFDIKMETKDTETKHGVRIDCLTLVLKFTSYRHARWWGQAVDDFVRKYGSNFLKDHRFGSFANEQKNIPSKWYVNGKQYMEDMANALEEAEEEIFITDWWYVEIKPLPFLWNCLFLQQKGVRIFVMLYKEVELALGINSEYSKRTLLQLHPNIKVMRHPDHVSSSVYLWAHHEKIVVIDQSVAFVGGIDLAYGRWDDVEHRLTDIGSDLQADVIGLMGNTRFWHGKDYCNFVHKDWVQLDKPFDDFIDRHITPRMPWHDIASVVHGKAARDVARHFIQRWNFTKIMKPKYRSLSYPYLLPKSHTTANEIKYQVPGCTQTNVLRSASDWSAGIKYHEESIHTAYVNAIENSEHYIYVENQFFISCADNKVVHNKIGDAIAKRIIKAYRDGKKYRVYVVTPLLPGFEGNINTGGGSAIQAVMHFNYRTMIRGDCSIISQLKKEMGDQWINYISFGGLRTHAELEGKLVTELIYVHSKMLIADDNTVIIGSANINDRSMLGKRDSEVAVIFEDIHTVKSVMDGQEYQAGRFGLSLRLECFRMILGANTDPSIDVTDPISDQFYKEVWMTTAARNATIYQKVFRCLPSSDVRSILELDGFLSKPGLEKEDPARAQEELKKIRGFLVQFPLQFLSEQNLLPPIGSKEAMVPMDVWT
;
A
#
# COMPACT_ATOMS: atom_id res chain seq x y z
N TYR A 1 -10.14 25.63 -24.70
CA TYR A 1 -9.58 27.00 -24.52
C TYR A 1 -9.63 27.52 -23.08
N GLN A 2 -10.77 27.62 -22.39
CA GLN A 2 -10.81 28.06 -20.97
C GLN A 2 -10.08 27.13 -19.98
N LYS A 3 -10.04 25.82 -20.24
CA LYS A 3 -9.22 24.82 -19.49
C LYS A 3 -7.71 25.04 -19.68
N LEU A 4 -7.31 25.48 -20.89
CA LEU A 4 -5.92 25.82 -21.23
C LEU A 4 -5.49 27.12 -20.53
N ILE A 5 -6.39 28.13 -20.48
CA ILE A 5 -6.12 29.42 -19.83
C ILE A 5 -6.06 29.25 -18.30
N ARG A 6 -6.93 28.44 -17.67
CA ARG A 6 -6.81 28.11 -16.23
C ARG A 6 -5.50 27.39 -15.89
N ASN A 7 -5.07 26.45 -16.73
CA ASN A 7 -3.80 25.73 -16.52
C ASN A 7 -2.58 26.65 -16.68
N ILE A 8 -2.56 27.52 -17.69
CA ILE A 8 -1.42 28.44 -17.93
C ILE A 8 -1.27 29.44 -16.78
N PHE A 9 -2.37 29.97 -16.21
CA PHE A 9 -2.30 30.87 -15.05
C PHE A 9 -2.03 30.15 -13.71
N SER A 10 -2.29 28.84 -13.60
CA SER A 10 -2.06 28.07 -12.36
C SER A 10 -0.67 27.44 -12.26
N THR A 11 -0.03 27.06 -13.38
CA THR A 11 1.26 26.35 -13.36
C THR A 11 2.47 27.24 -13.11
N GLU A 12 2.43 28.53 -13.47
CA GLU A 12 3.55 29.45 -13.19
C GLU A 12 3.70 29.82 -11.70
N ASN A 13 2.65 29.58 -10.89
CA ASN A 13 2.58 29.97 -9.48
C ASN A 13 2.72 28.82 -8.48
N ARG A 14 2.98 27.59 -8.93
CA ARG A 14 3.20 26.43 -8.06
C ARG A 14 4.57 25.79 -8.32
N ILE A 15 5.19 25.27 -7.27
CA ILE A 15 6.34 24.38 -7.39
C ILE A 15 5.78 22.95 -7.41
N PRO A 16 6.04 22.16 -8.47
CA PRO A 16 5.53 20.80 -8.57
C PRO A 16 6.13 19.90 -7.49
N PHE A 17 5.45 18.82 -7.11
CA PHE A 17 5.97 17.91 -6.09
C PHE A 17 7.28 17.27 -6.53
N SER A 18 7.44 17.01 -7.84
CA SER A 18 8.69 16.48 -8.43
C SER A 18 9.96 17.31 -8.12
N ALA A 19 9.82 18.56 -7.65
CA ALA A 19 10.93 19.38 -7.17
C ALA A 19 11.67 18.79 -5.95
N VAL A 20 11.03 17.92 -5.15
CA VAL A 20 11.68 17.24 -4.00
C VAL A 20 12.90 16.41 -4.42
N TYR A 21 12.98 16.03 -5.71
CA TYR A 21 14.06 15.25 -6.29
C TYR A 21 15.14 16.07 -7.00
N LYS A 22 14.97 17.40 -7.09
CA LYS A 22 15.87 18.31 -7.82
C LYS A 22 16.54 19.32 -6.89
N THR A 23 16.69 18.98 -5.61
CA THR A 23 17.32 19.83 -4.60
C THR A 23 18.83 19.94 -4.81
N ILE A 24 19.38 21.13 -4.64
CA ILE A 24 20.83 21.40 -4.73
C ILE A 24 21.41 21.98 -3.42
N GLY A 25 22.74 22.15 -3.33
CA GLY A 25 23.40 22.76 -2.18
C GLY A 25 22.85 24.14 -1.82
N PHE A 26 22.73 24.45 -0.53
CA PHE A 26 22.06 25.67 -0.06
C PHE A 26 22.79 26.96 -0.47
N LYS A 27 24.09 26.86 -0.82
CA LYS A 27 24.93 27.97 -1.28
C LYS A 27 24.98 28.09 -2.80
N GLU A 28 24.36 27.18 -3.54
CA GLU A 28 24.34 27.18 -5.00
C GLU A 28 23.28 28.15 -5.56
N THR A 29 23.59 28.81 -6.68
CA THR A 29 22.76 29.90 -7.23
C THR A 29 21.57 29.43 -8.08
N GLY A 30 21.35 28.13 -8.25
CA GLY A 30 20.30 27.55 -9.08
C GLY A 30 19.04 27.09 -8.33
N ALA A 31 18.97 27.28 -7.01
CA ALA A 31 17.92 26.68 -6.18
C ALA A 31 16.57 27.38 -6.43
N ARG A 32 15.56 26.63 -6.89
CA ARG A 32 14.18 27.14 -6.99
C ARG A 32 13.50 27.06 -5.63
N VAL A 33 13.54 28.17 -4.90
CA VAL A 33 12.98 28.26 -3.54
C VAL A 33 11.62 28.94 -3.54
N PHE A 34 11.50 30.13 -4.12
CA PHE A 34 10.31 30.97 -4.04
C PHE A 34 9.35 30.78 -5.23
N LEU A 35 8.08 31.15 -5.03
CA LEU A 35 7.05 31.23 -6.06
C LEU A 35 7.28 32.50 -6.90
N THR A 36 7.45 32.32 -8.21
CA THR A 36 8.03 33.35 -9.10
C THR A 36 7.21 34.64 -9.17
N ALA A 37 5.87 34.59 -9.09
CA ALA A 37 5.00 35.76 -9.23
C ALA A 37 4.37 36.27 -7.93
N LEU A 38 4.74 35.73 -6.76
CA LEU A 38 4.09 36.09 -5.49
C LEU A 38 5.04 36.87 -4.55
N PRO A 39 4.59 37.96 -3.91
CA PRO A 39 5.42 38.72 -2.99
C PRO A 39 5.67 37.93 -1.69
N ILE A 40 6.72 38.33 -0.96
CA ILE A 40 7.00 37.87 0.41
C ILE A 40 6.88 39.09 1.32
N THR A 41 6.10 38.97 2.38
CA THR A 41 5.87 40.06 3.33
C THR A 41 6.13 39.59 4.75
N ALA A 42 6.82 40.42 5.53
CA ALA A 42 7.01 40.28 6.97
C ALA A 42 6.08 41.26 7.71
N LYS A 43 5.42 40.80 8.78
CA LYS A 43 4.61 41.61 9.69
C LYS A 43 4.94 41.25 11.14
N ILE A 44 5.17 42.22 12.01
CA ILE A 44 5.41 42.01 13.43
C ILE A 44 4.11 41.62 14.13
N LEU A 45 4.18 40.61 15.00
CA LEU A 45 3.05 40.18 15.82
C LEU A 45 3.21 40.61 17.28
N GLU A 46 4.35 40.26 17.90
CA GLU A 46 4.59 40.48 19.34
C GLU A 46 6.08 40.72 19.62
N VAL A 47 6.36 41.46 20.70
CA VAL A 47 7.71 41.73 21.23
C VAL A 47 7.79 41.12 22.63
N GLU A 48 8.48 39.99 22.78
CA GLU A 48 8.66 39.35 24.09
C GLU A 48 9.67 40.14 24.93
N ARG A 49 9.28 40.56 26.14
CA ARG A 49 10.12 41.24 27.14
C ARG A 49 10.63 40.24 28.19
N PHE A 50 11.90 40.35 28.59
CA PHE A 50 12.46 39.61 29.72
C PHE A 50 12.36 40.44 31.01
N THR A 51 12.01 39.80 32.13
CA THR A 51 11.72 40.44 33.44
C THR A 51 12.95 40.78 34.27
N SER A 52 14.18 40.54 33.80
CA SER A 52 15.40 40.92 34.53
C SER A 52 16.03 42.20 33.96
N ALA A 53 16.37 43.13 34.86
CA ALA A 53 16.86 44.47 34.53
C ALA A 53 18.21 44.52 33.77
N GLN A 54 18.92 43.38 33.66
CA GLN A 54 20.23 43.26 33.01
C GLN A 54 20.19 42.86 31.52
N ASP A 55 19.02 42.56 30.93
CA ASP A 55 18.92 41.91 29.61
C ASP A 55 18.25 42.78 28.51
N ARG A 56 18.37 44.12 28.61
CA ARG A 56 17.68 45.09 27.72
C ARG A 56 18.10 45.02 26.24
N PHE A 57 19.26 44.44 25.91
CA PHE A 57 19.73 44.22 24.53
C PHE A 57 19.25 42.88 23.92
N ASN A 58 18.44 42.10 24.66
CA ASN A 58 17.99 40.77 24.27
C ASN A 58 16.51 40.72 23.81
N ILE A 59 15.97 41.83 23.33
CA ILE A 59 14.59 41.88 22.80
C ILE A 59 14.47 40.94 21.59
N THR A 60 13.58 39.96 21.70
CA THR A 60 13.28 39.01 20.63
C THR A 60 11.91 39.35 20.06
N SER A 61 11.86 39.80 18.80
CA SER A 61 10.58 40.10 18.14
C SER A 61 10.13 38.91 17.30
N GLN A 62 8.86 38.54 17.44
CA GLN A 62 8.21 37.51 16.63
C GLN A 62 7.57 38.16 15.41
N ARG A 63 7.91 37.65 14.22
CA ARG A 63 7.41 38.16 12.93
C ARG A 63 6.67 37.07 12.18
N LYS A 64 5.48 37.39 11.69
CA LYS A 64 4.70 36.59 10.76
C LYS A 64 5.14 36.89 9.34
N MET A 65 5.60 35.86 8.66
CA MET A 65 5.94 35.87 7.26
C MET A 65 4.77 35.36 6.44
N ARG A 66 4.58 35.88 5.22
CA ARG A 66 3.59 35.39 4.26
C ARG A 66 4.20 35.35 2.85
N HIS A 67 3.94 34.26 2.13
CA HIS A 67 4.27 34.10 0.72
C HIS A 67 3.22 33.20 0.05
N GLY A 68 2.41 33.76 -0.85
CA GLY A 68 1.21 33.10 -1.34
C GLY A 68 0.29 32.66 -0.18
N ASN A 69 -0.13 31.40 -0.20
CA ASN A 69 -0.96 30.80 0.85
C ASN A 69 -0.16 30.34 2.08
N PHE A 70 1.17 30.45 2.06
CA PHE A 70 2.02 30.00 3.16
C PHE A 70 2.23 31.12 4.17
N THR A 71 2.06 30.79 5.45
CA THR A 71 2.41 31.67 6.57
C THR A 71 3.24 30.91 7.59
N TRP A 72 4.29 31.54 8.10
CA TRP A 72 5.14 30.98 9.16
C TRP A 72 5.66 32.09 10.07
N LEU A 73 6.25 31.68 11.19
CA LEU A 73 6.78 32.59 12.20
C LEU A 73 8.30 32.51 12.23
N ILE A 74 8.95 33.66 12.31
CA ILE A 74 10.39 33.76 12.59
C ILE A 74 10.59 34.51 13.91
N LYS A 75 11.49 33.98 14.76
CA LYS A 75 11.97 34.68 15.97
C LYS A 75 13.40 35.13 15.72
N ARG A 76 13.64 36.44 15.69
CA ARG A 76 14.97 37.03 15.46
C ARG A 76 15.21 38.22 16.38
N LYS A 77 16.40 38.23 17.00
CA LYS A 77 16.94 39.34 17.80
C LYS A 77 17.54 40.40 16.89
N GLU A 78 17.66 41.62 17.38
CA GLU A 78 18.29 42.72 16.64
C GLU A 78 19.71 42.38 16.16
N LYS A 79 20.50 41.72 17.00
CA LYS A 79 21.85 41.24 16.62
C LYS A 79 21.87 40.37 15.36
N HIS A 80 20.83 39.55 15.13
CA HIS A 80 20.75 38.72 13.94
C HIS A 80 20.52 39.55 12.66
N PHE A 81 19.82 40.69 12.77
CA PHE A 81 19.67 41.63 11.66
C PHE A 81 21.00 42.32 11.33
N MET A 82 21.80 42.65 12.36
CA MET A 82 23.14 43.21 12.18
C MET A 82 24.07 42.21 11.50
N GLU A 83 24.04 40.94 11.93
CA GLU A 83 24.80 39.83 11.33
C GLU A 83 24.42 39.64 9.85
N LEU A 84 23.11 39.54 9.55
CA LEU A 84 22.63 39.44 8.16
C LEU A 84 23.08 40.66 7.33
N HIS A 85 22.94 41.88 7.85
CA HIS A 85 23.34 43.08 7.13
C HIS A 85 24.84 43.09 6.82
N ARG A 86 25.68 42.63 7.77
CA ARG A 86 27.12 42.48 7.56
C ARG A 86 27.42 41.46 6.46
N GLU A 87 26.77 40.30 6.48
CA GLU A 87 26.96 39.29 5.44
C GLU A 87 26.53 39.78 4.05
N LEU A 88 25.40 40.48 3.96
CA LEU A 88 24.92 41.02 2.69
C LEU A 88 25.83 42.10 2.14
N ARG A 89 26.40 42.96 3.00
CA ARG A 89 27.43 43.92 2.58
C ARG A 89 28.65 43.22 2.04
N THR A 90 29.15 42.19 2.73
CA THR A 90 30.27 41.37 2.27
C THR A 90 29.96 40.74 0.91
N TYR A 91 28.78 40.16 0.73
CA TYR A 91 28.32 39.63 -0.55
C TYR A 91 28.28 40.69 -1.66
N LYS A 92 27.72 41.88 -1.37
CA LYS A 92 27.71 43.02 -2.31
C LYS A 92 29.13 43.43 -2.71
N THR A 93 30.07 43.46 -1.77
CA THR A 93 31.48 43.78 -2.03
C THR A 93 32.15 42.71 -2.89
N PHE A 94 31.95 41.43 -2.60
CA PHE A 94 32.50 40.33 -3.40
C PHE A 94 32.07 40.38 -4.86
N LEU A 95 30.83 40.79 -5.14
CA LEU A 95 30.35 40.97 -6.51
C LEU A 95 31.00 42.15 -7.25
N ARG A 96 31.59 43.11 -6.53
CA ARG A 96 32.31 44.25 -7.09
C ARG A 96 33.81 43.98 -7.32
N ILE A 97 34.35 42.89 -6.76
CA ILE A 97 35.77 42.52 -6.92
C ILE A 97 35.95 41.73 -8.23
N PRO A 98 36.82 42.16 -9.16
CA PRO A 98 37.08 41.45 -10.40
C PRO A 98 37.98 40.22 -10.15
N LEU A 99 37.39 39.03 -9.97
CA LEU A 99 38.16 37.78 -9.89
C LEU A 99 38.43 37.17 -11.28
N PRO A 100 39.63 36.60 -11.52
CA PRO A 100 39.99 35.97 -12.78
C PRO A 100 39.55 34.49 -12.79
N SER A 101 38.36 34.19 -13.31
CA SER A 101 38.01 32.83 -13.74
C SER A 101 36.90 32.87 -14.80
N ARG A 102 36.90 31.90 -15.73
CA ARG A 102 35.92 31.80 -16.84
C ARG A 102 34.46 31.70 -16.34
N SER A 103 34.21 31.05 -15.19
CA SER A 103 32.88 30.95 -14.58
C SER A 103 32.38 32.25 -13.95
N HIS A 104 33.27 33.21 -13.65
CA HIS A 104 32.91 34.54 -13.15
C HIS A 104 32.67 35.56 -14.27
N ALA A 105 33.17 35.30 -15.49
CA ALA A 105 32.93 36.16 -16.65
C ALA A 105 31.50 36.05 -17.19
N GLU A 106 30.95 34.84 -17.32
CA GLU A 106 29.54 34.62 -17.72
C GLU A 106 28.55 35.21 -16.71
N ARG A 107 28.90 35.18 -15.40
CA ARG A 107 28.11 35.76 -14.31
C ARG A 107 27.92 37.28 -14.43
N ARG A 108 28.80 38.00 -15.14
CA ARG A 108 28.67 39.46 -15.36
C ARG A 108 27.78 39.80 -16.54
N HIS A 109 27.69 38.96 -17.56
CA HIS A 109 26.98 39.30 -18.81
C HIS A 109 25.46 39.34 -18.68
N THR A 110 24.88 38.72 -17.65
CA THR A 110 23.42 38.69 -17.41
C THR A 110 22.93 39.65 -16.31
N ILE A 111 23.84 40.37 -15.63
CA ILE A 111 23.44 41.33 -14.58
C ILE A 111 23.17 42.68 -15.22
N ASN A 112 21.90 42.91 -15.54
CA ASN A 112 21.36 44.14 -16.09
C ASN A 112 21.76 45.34 -15.19
N ARG A 113 22.45 46.35 -15.77
CA ARG A 113 23.01 47.55 -15.09
C ARG A 113 21.98 48.38 -14.31
N ASN A 114 20.68 48.12 -14.48
CA ASN A 114 19.58 48.90 -13.89
C ASN A 114 19.05 48.41 -12.52
N LEU A 115 19.62 47.34 -11.93
CA LEU A 115 19.19 46.81 -10.61
C LEU A 115 19.83 47.52 -9.40
N GLU A 116 20.51 48.65 -9.63
CA GLU A 116 21.02 49.52 -8.56
C GLU A 116 19.89 50.30 -7.89
N ARG A 117 19.21 49.69 -6.92
CA ARG A 117 18.60 50.44 -5.82
C ARG A 117 19.33 50.07 -4.55
N ASN A 118 19.88 51.09 -3.90
CA ASN A 118 20.74 50.99 -2.71
C ASN A 118 20.21 49.96 -1.68
N MET A 119 21.08 49.06 -1.24
CA MET A 119 20.80 48.13 -0.13
C MET A 119 20.17 48.92 1.02
N PRO A 120 19.03 48.48 1.57
CA PRO A 120 18.35 49.21 2.65
C PRO A 120 19.32 49.49 3.80
N SER A 121 19.29 50.69 4.35
CA SER A 121 20.06 51.01 5.56
C SER A 121 19.46 50.28 6.76
N LEU A 122 20.30 49.58 7.53
CA LEU A 122 19.86 49.04 8.81
C LEU A 122 19.58 50.22 9.76
N PRO A 123 18.41 50.27 10.42
CA PRO A 123 18.12 51.30 11.42
C PRO A 123 19.16 51.25 12.54
N ARG A 124 19.79 52.38 12.89
CA ARG A 124 20.66 52.50 14.07
C ARG A 124 19.88 53.18 15.18
N GLY A 125 19.83 52.59 16.38
CA GLY A 125 19.32 53.26 17.58
C GLY A 125 20.29 54.35 18.02
N GLY A 126 19.85 55.61 17.98
CA GLY A 126 20.50 56.69 18.73
C GLY A 126 20.07 56.62 20.20
N GLY A 127 20.92 57.05 21.11
CA GLY A 127 20.64 57.01 22.55
C GLY A 127 19.54 57.98 22.99
N GLU A 128 18.87 57.58 24.08
CA GLU A 128 18.03 58.35 25.01
C GLU A 128 16.71 58.95 24.50
N GLU A 129 15.64 58.13 24.42
CA GLU A 129 14.29 58.45 24.94
C GLU A 129 13.36 57.20 25.00
N LEU A 130 13.17 56.66 26.20
CA LEU A 130 12.67 55.30 26.47
C LEU A 130 11.14 55.24 26.60
N ALA A 131 10.45 54.90 25.51
CA ALA A 131 9.25 54.03 25.45
C ALA A 131 8.56 54.10 24.08
N ARG A 132 8.58 55.27 23.41
CA ARG A 132 7.98 55.48 22.07
C ARG A 132 8.85 54.96 20.93
N GLU A 133 10.17 54.81 21.13
CA GLU A 133 11.10 54.35 20.09
C GLU A 133 11.07 52.83 19.82
N GLU A 134 10.60 51.98 20.75
CA GLU A 134 10.66 50.51 20.60
C GLU A 134 9.72 49.99 19.49
N GLN A 135 8.50 50.53 19.42
CA GLN A 135 7.55 50.24 18.33
C GLN A 135 8.06 50.79 16.99
N VAL A 136 8.74 51.95 17.03
CA VAL A 136 9.31 52.59 15.84
C VAL A 136 10.52 51.81 15.31
N SER A 137 11.43 51.34 16.17
CA SER A 137 12.59 50.51 15.82
C SER A 137 12.15 49.15 15.26
N SER A 138 11.17 48.52 15.90
CA SER A 138 10.53 47.30 15.43
C SER A 138 9.95 47.45 14.02
N ARG A 139 9.14 48.49 13.79
CA ARG A 139 8.58 48.82 12.45
C ARG A 139 9.67 49.12 11.41
N LYS A 140 10.73 49.85 11.79
CA LYS A 140 11.87 50.13 10.91
C LYS A 140 12.62 48.85 10.48
N LEU A 141 12.76 47.86 11.38
CA LEU A 141 13.34 46.55 11.04
C LEU A 141 12.42 45.70 10.15
N GLU A 142 11.11 45.80 10.33
CA GLU A 142 10.13 45.20 9.42
C GLU A 142 10.24 45.79 8.01
N ASP A 143 10.29 47.12 7.89
CA ASP A 143 10.46 47.81 6.61
C ASP A 143 11.79 47.45 5.94
N TYR A 144 12.88 47.37 6.71
CA TYR A 144 14.19 46.91 6.24
C TYR A 144 14.08 45.52 5.60
N LEU A 145 13.47 44.56 6.30
CA LEU A 145 13.32 43.18 5.83
C LEU A 145 12.40 43.12 4.60
N ASN A 146 11.27 43.82 4.60
CA ASN A 146 10.35 43.87 3.46
C ASN A 146 11.01 44.46 2.20
N LYS A 147 11.85 45.50 2.34
CA LYS A 147 12.62 46.05 1.21
C LYS A 147 13.63 45.03 0.68
N LEU A 148 14.34 44.35 1.56
CA LEU A 148 15.32 43.31 1.21
C LEU A 148 14.67 42.14 0.46
N LEU A 149 13.50 41.68 0.92
CA LEU A 149 12.76 40.57 0.30
C LEU A 149 12.17 40.93 -1.08
N LYS A 150 11.99 42.21 -1.41
CA LYS A 150 11.60 42.66 -2.75
C LYS A 150 12.75 42.61 -3.77
N MET A 151 14.00 42.43 -3.32
CA MET A 151 15.19 42.45 -4.17
C MET A 151 15.67 41.01 -4.43
N PRO A 152 15.45 40.39 -5.61
CA PRO A 152 15.76 38.98 -5.86
C PRO A 152 17.20 38.59 -5.54
N MET A 153 18.15 39.49 -5.82
CA MET A 153 19.57 39.32 -5.53
C MET A 153 19.87 39.05 -4.05
N TYR A 154 19.24 39.80 -3.14
CA TYR A 154 19.44 39.64 -1.70
C TYR A 154 18.47 38.62 -1.10
N ARG A 155 17.24 38.54 -1.62
CA ARG A 155 16.25 37.54 -1.23
C ARG A 155 16.77 36.12 -1.45
N ASN A 156 17.36 35.85 -2.61
CA ASN A 156 17.80 34.51 -3.01
C ASN A 156 19.21 34.17 -2.46
N TYR A 157 19.83 35.06 -1.70
CA TYR A 157 21.11 34.78 -1.06
C TYR A 157 20.90 33.83 0.14
N HIS A 158 21.77 32.82 0.27
CA HIS A 158 21.61 31.74 1.26
C HIS A 158 21.47 32.24 2.70
N ALA A 159 22.22 33.27 3.10
CA ALA A 159 22.11 33.83 4.45
C ALA A 159 20.75 34.47 4.72
N THR A 160 20.13 35.08 3.70
CA THR A 160 18.77 35.62 3.81
C THR A 160 17.77 34.50 3.96
N MET A 161 17.91 33.41 3.19
CA MET A 161 17.02 32.25 3.27
C MET A 161 17.11 31.56 4.65
N GLU A 162 18.32 31.39 5.19
CA GLU A 162 18.55 30.93 6.55
C GLU A 162 17.97 31.90 7.58
N PHE A 163 18.12 33.21 7.37
CA PHE A 163 17.56 34.21 8.27
C PHE A 163 16.02 34.19 8.34
N ILE A 164 15.34 33.80 7.25
CA ILE A 164 13.87 33.71 7.23
C ILE A 164 13.34 32.29 7.39
N ASP A 165 14.19 31.31 7.74
CA ASP A 165 13.83 29.91 7.95
C ASP A 165 13.14 29.26 6.73
N VAL A 166 13.74 29.42 5.53
CA VAL A 166 13.19 28.93 4.25
C VAL A 166 14.18 28.03 3.50
N SER A 167 13.66 27.01 2.82
CA SER A 167 14.39 26.07 1.97
C SER A 167 13.64 25.74 0.68
N GLN A 168 14.25 24.90 -0.16
CA GLN A 168 13.67 24.38 -1.40
C GLN A 168 12.38 23.55 -1.18
N LEU A 169 12.09 23.13 0.06
CA LEU A 169 10.87 22.37 0.41
C LEU A 169 9.77 23.24 1.05
N SER A 170 10.04 24.52 1.30
CA SER A 170 9.13 25.38 2.07
C SER A 170 7.78 25.61 1.40
N PHE A 171 7.79 25.78 0.07
CA PHE A 171 6.62 26.27 -0.68
C PHE A 171 6.13 25.27 -1.74
N ILE A 172 6.45 23.99 -1.58
CA ILE A 172 5.85 22.91 -2.36
C ILE A 172 4.45 22.66 -1.82
N HIS A 173 3.43 22.92 -2.64
CA HIS A 173 2.01 22.87 -2.24
C HIS A 173 1.63 21.51 -1.64
N ASP A 174 2.03 20.42 -2.30
CA ASP A 174 1.69 19.06 -1.89
C ASP A 174 2.43 18.59 -0.64
N LEU A 175 3.44 19.31 -0.14
CA LEU A 175 4.02 19.04 1.19
C LEU A 175 3.22 19.68 2.33
N GLY A 176 2.10 20.34 2.03
CA GLY A 176 1.21 20.92 3.03
C GLY A 176 1.75 22.19 3.70
N PRO A 177 1.28 22.52 4.91
CA PRO A 177 1.61 23.77 5.57
C PRO A 177 3.13 23.92 5.81
N LYS A 178 3.61 25.16 5.75
CA LYS A 178 5.01 25.46 6.06
C LYS A 178 5.23 25.47 7.58
N GLY A 179 5.86 24.43 8.09
CA GLY A 179 6.28 24.36 9.48
C GLY A 179 7.61 25.05 9.77
N LEU A 180 8.12 24.76 10.96
CA LEU A 180 9.43 25.23 11.42
C LEU A 180 10.54 24.60 10.58
N GLU A 181 11.53 25.41 10.19
CA GLU A 181 12.70 24.96 9.45
C GLU A 181 13.96 25.63 9.98
N GLY A 182 15.11 24.99 9.84
CA GLY A 182 16.37 25.58 10.31
C GLY A 182 17.49 24.58 10.54
N MET A 183 18.67 25.11 10.88
CA MET A 183 19.87 24.33 11.15
C MET A 183 19.83 23.65 12.53
N VAL A 184 20.05 22.34 12.54
CA VAL A 184 20.12 21.50 13.75
C VAL A 184 21.36 20.60 13.75
N LEU A 185 21.79 20.15 14.92
CA LEU A 185 22.83 19.11 15.05
C LEU A 185 22.16 17.76 15.30
N LYS A 186 22.27 16.83 14.35
CA LYS A 186 21.72 15.47 14.43
C LYS A 186 22.78 14.48 14.93
N ARG A 187 22.41 13.60 15.87
CA ARG A 187 23.25 12.47 16.34
C ARG A 187 23.29 11.33 15.31
N SER A 188 24.46 10.73 15.08
CA SER A 188 24.59 9.48 14.31
C SER A 188 24.00 8.29 15.09
N GLY A 189 23.50 7.28 14.39
CA GLY A 189 22.96 6.07 15.05
C GLY A 189 21.72 6.31 15.92
N GLY A 190 21.08 7.48 15.82
CA GLY A 190 19.87 7.81 16.60
C GLY A 190 18.69 6.88 16.33
N HIS A 191 18.66 6.22 15.16
CA HIS A 191 17.62 5.29 14.74
C HIS A 191 17.82 3.97 15.51
N ARG A 192 17.09 3.77 16.61
CA ARG A 192 17.06 2.46 17.29
C ARG A 192 16.34 1.47 16.38
N ILE A 193 17.08 0.52 15.82
CA ILE A 193 16.53 -0.63 15.09
C ILE A 193 16.78 -1.87 15.98
N PRO A 194 15.73 -2.60 16.38
CA PRO A 194 15.89 -3.86 17.11
C PRO A 194 16.70 -4.87 16.28
N GLY A 195 17.70 -5.53 16.89
CA GLY A 195 18.38 -6.70 16.30
C GLY A 195 19.79 -6.48 15.73
N LEU A 196 20.23 -5.25 15.45
CA LEU A 196 21.61 -4.95 15.00
C LEU A 196 22.42 -4.29 16.12
N ASN A 197 22.68 -5.04 17.19
CA ASN A 197 23.45 -4.57 18.34
C ASN A 197 24.94 -4.90 18.17
N CYS A 198 25.70 -3.99 17.56
CA CYS A 198 27.14 -3.93 17.79
C CYS A 198 27.56 -2.46 17.98
N CYS A 199 27.95 -2.12 19.22
CA CYS A 199 28.69 -0.93 19.65
C CYS A 199 27.93 0.43 19.60
N GLY A 200 27.35 0.87 20.73
CA GLY A 200 26.78 2.23 20.77
C GLY A 200 26.36 2.84 22.12
N HIS A 201 26.67 2.24 23.28
CA HIS A 201 26.32 2.84 24.59
C HIS A 201 27.37 3.84 25.11
N SER A 202 28.53 3.96 24.44
CA SER A 202 29.61 4.87 24.82
C SER A 202 29.51 6.22 24.08
N LYS A 203 29.73 7.34 24.81
CA LYS A 203 29.91 8.70 24.23
C LYS A 203 30.96 8.74 23.10
N MET A 204 31.84 7.74 23.04
CA MET A 204 32.91 7.61 22.05
C MET A 204 32.43 7.11 20.67
N CYS A 205 31.19 6.64 20.53
CA CYS A 205 30.70 5.95 19.33
C CYS A 205 29.74 6.75 18.43
N TYR A 206 29.31 7.97 18.81
CA TYR A 206 28.41 8.78 18.00
C TYR A 206 28.99 10.14 17.57
N ARG A 207 28.63 10.58 16.36
CA ARG A 207 29.03 11.85 15.74
C ARG A 207 27.85 12.80 15.62
N TRP A 208 28.10 14.10 15.74
CA TRP A 208 27.10 15.15 15.47
C TRP A 208 27.27 15.66 14.04
N SER A 209 26.16 15.88 13.35
CA SER A 209 26.15 16.35 11.97
C SER A 209 25.19 17.51 11.80
N LYS A 210 25.65 18.62 11.20
CA LYS A 210 24.77 19.73 10.82
C LYS A 210 23.78 19.28 9.75
N ARG A 211 22.50 19.54 9.97
CA ARG A 211 21.40 19.23 9.06
C ARG A 211 20.43 20.40 9.01
N TRP A 212 19.83 20.64 7.86
CA TRP A 212 18.67 21.51 7.76
C TRP A 212 17.41 20.66 8.03
N MET A 213 16.68 20.96 9.08
CA MET A 213 15.44 20.26 9.42
C MET A 213 14.24 21.02 8.86
N VAL A 214 13.25 20.28 8.36
CA VAL A 214 11.95 20.81 7.93
C VAL A 214 10.86 19.99 8.61
N VAL A 215 9.93 20.68 9.29
CA VAL A 215 8.77 20.08 9.93
C VAL A 215 7.56 20.26 9.02
N LYS A 216 6.88 19.15 8.71
CA LYS A 216 5.61 19.11 7.97
C LYS A 216 4.52 18.47 8.83
N ASP A 217 3.31 18.42 8.30
CA ASP A 217 2.12 17.99 9.03
C ASP A 217 2.16 16.50 9.41
N SER A 218 2.67 15.64 8.53
CA SER A 218 2.73 14.18 8.74
C SER A 218 4.14 13.61 8.89
N PHE A 219 5.18 14.43 8.76
CA PHE A 219 6.58 13.98 8.82
C PHE A 219 7.58 15.11 9.11
N LEU A 220 8.80 14.73 9.47
CA LEU A 220 9.97 15.59 9.55
C LEU A 220 11.03 15.12 8.56
N VAL A 221 11.77 16.05 7.96
CA VAL A 221 12.84 15.73 7.01
C VAL A 221 14.14 16.46 7.36
N LEU A 222 15.27 15.76 7.19
CA LEU A 222 16.61 16.30 7.39
C LEU A 222 17.39 16.35 6.07
N MET A 223 17.81 17.53 5.65
CA MET A 223 18.60 17.77 4.45
C MET A 223 20.08 18.01 4.79
N LYS A 224 20.97 17.63 3.89
CA LYS A 224 22.38 18.02 3.96
C LYS A 224 22.56 19.43 3.39
N PRO A 225 23.14 20.38 4.13
CA PRO A 225 23.27 21.77 3.66
C PRO A 225 24.18 21.94 2.43
N ASP A 226 25.20 21.10 2.31
CA ASP A 226 26.22 21.14 1.26
C ASP A 226 25.68 20.72 -0.12
N SER A 227 24.84 19.69 -0.14
CA SER A 227 24.33 19.04 -1.36
C SER A 227 22.83 19.23 -1.57
N GLY A 228 22.10 19.72 -0.57
CA GLY A 228 20.64 19.79 -0.58
C GLY A 228 19.95 18.44 -0.39
N ALA A 229 20.68 17.34 -0.48
CA ALA A 229 20.11 16.00 -0.48
C ALA A 229 19.34 15.70 0.82
N ILE A 230 18.14 15.12 0.66
CA ILE A 230 17.39 14.55 1.76
C ILE A 230 18.17 13.35 2.32
N SER A 231 18.46 13.40 3.62
CA SER A 231 19.31 12.43 4.30
C SER A 231 18.57 11.55 5.32
N PHE A 232 17.36 11.95 5.72
CA PHE A 232 16.52 11.20 6.64
C PHE A 232 15.10 11.76 6.62
N VAL A 233 14.10 10.87 6.76
CA VAL A 233 12.68 11.20 6.88
C VAL A 233 12.13 10.44 8.08
N LEU A 234 11.42 11.15 8.95
CA LEU A 234 10.73 10.60 10.12
C LEU A 234 9.23 10.82 9.92
N LEU A 235 8.47 9.75 9.70
CA LEU A 235 7.01 9.85 9.65
C LEU A 235 6.47 9.96 11.08
N VAL A 236 5.47 10.82 11.27
CA VAL A 236 4.75 10.97 12.54
C VAL A 236 3.73 9.85 12.68
N ASP A 237 3.66 9.24 13.86
CA ASP A 237 2.72 8.20 14.24
C ASP A 237 2.21 8.42 15.69
N LYS A 238 1.37 7.51 16.18
CA LYS A 238 0.78 7.59 17.53
C LYS A 238 1.79 7.48 18.68
N VAL A 239 3.02 7.06 18.40
CA VAL A 239 4.09 6.96 19.41
C VAL A 239 4.84 8.29 19.54
N PHE A 240 4.57 9.26 18.67
CA PHE A 240 5.20 10.58 18.66
C PHE A 240 5.16 11.27 20.03
N ASP A 241 6.36 11.46 20.58
CA ASP A 241 6.58 12.20 21.81
C ASP A 241 7.88 13.02 21.73
N ILE A 242 7.94 14.12 22.48
CA ILE A 242 9.09 15.02 22.53
C ILE A 242 9.65 15.09 23.95
N LYS A 243 10.89 14.62 24.10
CA LYS A 243 11.64 14.66 25.36
C LYS A 243 12.78 15.65 25.28
N MET A 244 12.93 16.46 26.32
CA MET A 244 13.94 17.53 26.37
C MET A 244 14.87 17.42 27.59
N GLU A 245 14.62 16.47 28.49
CA GLU A 245 15.46 16.28 29.66
C GLU A 245 16.78 15.59 29.30
N THR A 246 17.84 15.92 30.03
CA THR A 246 19.17 15.34 29.81
C THR A 246 19.16 13.81 29.99
N LYS A 247 18.31 13.29 30.88
CA LYS A 247 18.18 11.84 31.13
C LYS A 247 17.66 11.08 29.89
N ASP A 248 16.76 11.69 29.13
CA ASP A 248 16.12 11.07 27.96
C ASP A 248 16.92 11.27 26.66
N THR A 249 17.58 12.42 26.56
CA THR A 249 18.32 12.87 25.37
C THR A 249 19.80 12.52 25.42
N GLU A 250 20.31 12.14 26.60
CA GLU A 250 21.73 11.89 26.88
C GLU A 250 22.64 13.08 26.52
N THR A 251 22.09 14.30 26.44
CA THR A 251 22.82 15.53 26.10
C THR A 251 22.24 16.78 26.76
N LYS A 252 23.10 17.72 27.19
CA LYS A 252 22.75 18.87 28.05
C LYS A 252 21.70 19.81 27.45
N HIS A 253 21.58 19.88 26.13
CA HIS A 253 20.64 20.74 25.37
C HIS A 253 20.00 19.94 24.24
N GLY A 254 19.45 18.78 24.59
CA GLY A 254 18.90 17.83 23.66
C GLY A 254 17.42 18.02 23.40
N VAL A 255 16.99 17.62 22.20
CA VAL A 255 15.59 17.28 21.93
C VAL A 255 15.59 15.89 21.34
N ARG A 256 14.78 15.01 21.90
CA ARG A 256 14.55 13.65 21.42
C ARG A 256 13.12 13.55 20.94
N ILE A 257 12.93 13.07 19.70
CA ILE A 257 11.63 12.80 19.11
C ILE A 257 11.47 11.28 19.01
N ASP A 258 10.46 10.74 19.68
CA ASP A 258 10.18 9.31 19.77
C ASP A 258 9.15 8.88 18.70
N CYS A 259 9.62 8.33 17.57
CA CYS A 259 8.87 7.39 16.71
C CYS A 259 9.85 6.28 16.29
N LEU A 260 10.91 6.69 15.59
CA LEU A 260 12.13 5.89 15.30
C LEU A 260 13.37 6.38 16.09
N THR A 261 13.14 7.10 17.20
CA THR A 261 14.15 7.84 17.99
C THR A 261 15.04 8.78 17.14
N LEU A 262 14.85 10.09 17.26
CA LEU A 262 15.72 11.11 16.66
C LEU A 262 16.25 12.02 17.75
N VAL A 263 17.58 12.09 17.91
CA VAL A 263 18.22 12.96 18.92
C VAL A 263 18.92 14.14 18.24
N LEU A 264 18.54 15.33 18.66
CA LEU A 264 19.04 16.62 18.21
C LEU A 264 19.73 17.37 19.35
N LYS A 265 20.72 18.21 19.02
CA LYS A 265 21.43 19.07 19.95
C LYS A 265 21.35 20.54 19.53
N PHE A 266 21.16 21.40 20.52
CA PHE A 266 21.03 22.85 20.35
C PHE A 266 22.09 23.61 21.16
N THR A 267 22.21 24.91 20.88
CA THR A 267 23.20 25.81 21.49
C THR A 267 22.87 26.21 22.92
N SER A 268 21.60 26.15 23.32
CA SER A 268 21.15 26.47 24.68
C SER A 268 19.88 25.71 25.04
N TYR A 269 19.57 25.63 26.34
CA TYR A 269 18.33 25.04 26.84
C TYR A 269 17.09 25.76 26.27
N ARG A 270 17.09 27.10 26.23
CA ARG A 270 15.98 27.87 25.64
C ARG A 270 15.77 27.55 24.17
N HIS A 271 16.85 27.36 23.41
CA HIS A 271 16.80 27.00 22.00
C HIS A 271 16.22 25.59 21.83
N ALA A 272 16.68 24.62 22.63
CA ALA A 272 16.13 23.26 22.63
C ALA A 272 14.64 23.25 22.98
N ARG A 273 14.24 23.99 24.02
CA ARG A 273 12.84 24.09 24.46
C ARG A 273 11.94 24.70 23.39
N TRP A 274 12.38 25.78 22.75
CA TRP A 274 11.63 26.39 21.65
C TRP A 274 11.44 25.43 20.48
N TRP A 275 12.49 24.71 20.04
CA TRP A 275 12.35 23.70 19.00
C TRP A 275 11.41 22.57 19.42
N GLY A 276 11.60 22.01 20.62
CA GLY A 276 10.74 20.94 21.13
C GLY A 276 9.28 21.35 21.15
N GLN A 277 8.95 22.49 21.76
CA GLN A 277 7.57 22.99 21.83
C GLN A 277 7.01 23.33 20.44
N ALA A 278 7.77 24.01 19.57
CA ALA A 278 7.27 24.40 18.26
C ALA A 278 7.03 23.19 17.33
N VAL A 279 7.85 22.14 17.44
CA VAL A 279 7.61 20.88 16.73
C VAL A 279 6.34 20.21 17.27
N ASP A 280 6.21 20.09 18.59
CA ASP A 280 5.04 19.48 19.24
C ASP A 280 3.74 20.22 18.87
N ASP A 281 3.71 21.54 19.05
CA ASP A 281 2.56 22.40 18.73
C ASP A 281 2.16 22.29 17.26
N PHE A 282 3.15 22.27 16.35
CA PHE A 282 2.88 22.17 14.91
C PHE A 282 2.28 20.80 14.54
N VAL A 283 2.90 19.72 15.01
CA VAL A 283 2.45 18.35 14.73
C VAL A 283 1.08 18.09 15.37
N ARG A 284 0.83 18.55 16.60
CA ARG A 284 -0.49 18.46 17.23
C ARG A 284 -1.55 19.28 16.52
N LYS A 285 -1.20 20.43 15.93
CA LYS A 285 -2.14 21.29 15.21
C LYS A 285 -2.51 20.76 13.83
N TYR A 286 -1.53 20.32 13.04
CA TYR A 286 -1.74 19.95 11.64
C TYR A 286 -1.72 18.44 11.38
N GLY A 287 -1.05 17.67 12.24
CA GLY A 287 -0.86 16.23 12.14
C GLY A 287 -1.68 15.43 13.16
N SER A 288 -2.66 16.03 13.84
CA SER A 288 -3.42 15.40 14.94
C SER A 288 -4.03 14.04 14.58
N ASN A 289 -4.33 13.82 13.30
CA ASN A 289 -4.89 12.57 12.83
C ASN A 289 -3.89 11.42 12.94
N PHE A 290 -2.59 11.66 12.80
CA PHE A 290 -1.57 10.59 12.89
C PHE A 290 -1.18 10.25 14.33
N LEU A 291 -1.67 10.99 15.32
CA LEU A 291 -1.27 10.88 16.72
C LEU A 291 -2.23 10.05 17.58
N LYS A 292 -3.35 9.60 17.02
CA LYS A 292 -4.46 8.98 17.77
C LYS A 292 -4.59 7.52 17.42
N ASP A 293 -5.25 6.75 18.29
CA ASP A 293 -5.77 5.45 17.91
C ASP A 293 -6.99 5.62 16.99
N HIS A 294 -7.06 4.78 15.97
CA HIS A 294 -8.20 4.70 15.07
C HIS A 294 -8.96 3.39 15.24
N ARG A 295 -10.09 3.28 14.55
CA ARG A 295 -10.92 2.08 14.53
C ARG A 295 -10.06 0.86 14.17
N PHE A 296 -10.30 -0.25 14.88
CA PHE A 296 -9.53 -1.50 14.77
C PHE A 296 -8.04 -1.41 15.13
N GLY A 297 -7.59 -0.31 15.73
CA GLY A 297 -6.16 -0.08 15.97
C GLY A 297 -5.37 0.27 14.70
N SER A 298 -6.06 0.64 13.62
CA SER A 298 -5.42 1.06 12.36
C SER A 298 -4.54 2.30 12.56
N PHE A 299 -3.47 2.42 11.78
CA PHE A 299 -2.72 3.68 11.71
C PHE A 299 -3.35 4.75 10.81
N ALA A 300 -4.38 4.40 10.04
CA ALA A 300 -5.14 5.35 9.24
C ALA A 300 -6.51 5.61 9.86
N ASN A 301 -6.93 6.87 9.77
CA ASN A 301 -8.27 7.26 10.13
C ASN A 301 -9.28 6.81 9.07
N GLU A 302 -10.53 6.60 9.47
CA GLU A 302 -11.65 6.45 8.54
C GLU A 302 -11.75 7.69 7.63
N GLN A 303 -11.64 7.47 6.32
CA GLN A 303 -11.83 8.51 5.33
C GLN A 303 -13.26 8.45 4.81
N LYS A 304 -13.96 9.59 4.78
CA LYS A 304 -15.36 9.65 4.35
C LYS A 304 -15.50 10.13 2.92
N ASN A 305 -16.53 9.64 2.23
CA ASN A 305 -16.87 10.03 0.86
C ASN A 305 -15.66 9.87 -0.07
N ILE A 306 -15.09 8.66 -0.09
CA ILE A 306 -13.99 8.30 -0.96
C ILE A 306 -14.54 7.67 -2.25
N PRO A 307 -14.19 8.19 -3.44
CA PRO A 307 -14.46 7.49 -4.68
C PRO A 307 -13.71 6.16 -4.71
N SER A 308 -14.46 5.08 -4.82
CA SER A 308 -13.99 3.70 -4.74
C SER A 308 -14.65 2.82 -5.81
N LYS A 309 -13.93 1.82 -6.32
CA LYS A 309 -14.47 0.83 -7.24
C LYS A 309 -13.89 -0.55 -6.93
N TRP A 310 -14.69 -1.59 -7.03
CA TRP A 310 -14.28 -2.99 -6.91
C TRP A 310 -14.03 -3.59 -8.30
N TYR A 311 -13.26 -4.67 -8.35
CA TYR A 311 -13.02 -5.47 -9.54
C TYR A 311 -13.17 -6.95 -9.21
N VAL A 312 -13.85 -7.68 -10.08
CA VAL A 312 -13.82 -9.14 -10.11
C VAL A 312 -12.98 -9.56 -11.30
N ASN A 313 -11.98 -10.39 -11.05
CA ASN A 313 -10.95 -10.87 -11.99
C ASN A 313 -9.97 -9.79 -12.49
N GLY A 314 -8.93 -10.24 -13.20
CA GLY A 314 -7.79 -9.42 -13.59
C GLY A 314 -8.06 -8.45 -14.75
N LYS A 315 -8.98 -8.77 -15.66
CA LYS A 315 -9.18 -8.00 -16.90
C LYS A 315 -9.43 -6.51 -16.67
N GLN A 316 -10.56 -6.15 -16.04
CA GLN A 316 -10.91 -4.74 -15.85
C GLN A 316 -9.96 -4.03 -14.88
N TYR A 317 -9.46 -4.74 -13.87
CA TYR A 317 -8.47 -4.23 -12.93
C TYR A 317 -7.20 -3.76 -13.65
N MET A 318 -6.65 -4.60 -14.52
CA MET A 318 -5.42 -4.29 -15.27
C MET A 318 -5.67 -3.22 -16.35
N GLU A 319 -6.85 -3.18 -16.98
CA GLU A 319 -7.24 -2.13 -17.92
C GLU A 319 -7.34 -0.75 -17.24
N ASP A 320 -8.08 -0.63 -16.13
CA ASP A 320 -8.22 0.65 -15.42
C ASP A 320 -6.91 1.11 -14.79
N MET A 321 -6.05 0.17 -14.37
CA MET A 321 -4.71 0.47 -13.92
C MET A 321 -3.83 1.00 -15.05
N ALA A 322 -3.87 0.39 -16.24
CA ALA A 322 -3.13 0.87 -17.40
C ALA A 322 -3.52 2.32 -17.75
N ASN A 323 -4.83 2.61 -17.78
CA ASN A 323 -5.35 3.97 -18.01
C ASN A 323 -4.87 4.95 -16.92
N ALA A 324 -4.89 4.54 -15.64
CA ALA A 324 -4.40 5.38 -14.55
C ALA A 324 -2.88 5.66 -14.65
N LEU A 325 -2.10 4.68 -15.10
CA LEU A 325 -0.67 4.84 -15.30
C LEU A 325 -0.36 5.84 -16.41
N GLU A 326 -1.10 5.85 -17.52
CA GLU A 326 -0.91 6.79 -18.64
C GLU A 326 -1.03 8.27 -18.22
N GLU A 327 -1.89 8.51 -17.24
CA GLU A 327 -2.19 9.83 -16.66
C GLU A 327 -1.21 10.25 -15.56
N ALA A 328 -0.24 9.42 -15.19
CA ALA A 328 0.72 9.75 -14.14
C ALA A 328 1.64 10.92 -14.53
N GLU A 329 1.88 11.84 -13.59
CA GLU A 329 2.72 13.03 -13.80
C GLU A 329 3.98 13.07 -12.93
N GLU A 330 4.00 12.38 -11.79
CA GLU A 330 5.06 12.56 -10.78
C GLU A 330 5.65 11.24 -10.28
N GLU A 331 4.82 10.36 -9.74
CA GLU A 331 5.27 9.18 -8.99
C GLU A 331 4.37 7.97 -9.21
N ILE A 332 4.99 6.80 -9.37
CA ILE A 332 4.32 5.50 -9.34
C ILE A 332 5.01 4.64 -8.28
N PHE A 333 4.22 4.09 -7.36
CA PHE A 333 4.67 3.14 -6.34
C PHE A 333 4.06 1.78 -6.59
N ILE A 334 4.88 0.73 -6.57
CA ILE A 334 4.44 -0.65 -6.82
C ILE A 334 5.00 -1.56 -5.72
N THR A 335 4.14 -2.36 -5.10
CA THR A 335 4.56 -3.54 -4.34
C THR A 335 3.92 -4.77 -4.95
N ASP A 336 4.71 -5.83 -5.05
CA ASP A 336 4.22 -7.14 -5.47
C ASP A 336 4.96 -8.23 -4.71
N TRP A 337 4.26 -9.31 -4.41
CA TRP A 337 4.88 -10.56 -3.97
C TRP A 337 5.67 -11.17 -5.14
N TRP A 338 5.11 -11.07 -6.34
CA TRP A 338 5.77 -11.44 -7.57
C TRP A 338 5.43 -10.47 -8.71
N TYR A 339 6.45 -10.02 -9.43
CA TYR A 339 6.29 -9.12 -10.58
C TYR A 339 6.93 -9.73 -11.81
N VAL A 340 6.20 -9.77 -12.92
CA VAL A 340 6.74 -10.08 -14.26
C VAL A 340 6.17 -9.14 -15.30
N GLU A 341 6.87 -9.00 -16.43
CA GLU A 341 6.37 -8.23 -17.56
C GLU A 341 5.31 -9.04 -18.32
N ILE A 342 4.03 -8.67 -18.15
CA ILE A 342 2.91 -9.30 -18.86
C ILE A 342 2.68 -8.55 -20.19
N LYS A 343 2.83 -9.22 -21.34
CA LYS A 343 2.31 -8.75 -22.64
C LYS A 343 1.02 -9.50 -22.97
N PRO A 344 -0.04 -8.85 -23.51
CA PRO A 344 -0.05 -7.54 -24.15
C PRO A 344 -0.79 -6.49 -23.29
N LEU A 345 -0.42 -6.30 -22.03
CA LEU A 345 -0.92 -5.15 -21.28
C LEU A 345 -0.04 -3.92 -21.55
N PRO A 346 -0.61 -2.71 -21.68
CA PRO A 346 0.12 -1.48 -22.05
C PRO A 346 1.26 -1.06 -21.10
N PHE A 347 1.56 -1.81 -20.03
CA PHE A 347 2.52 -1.39 -19.01
C PHE A 347 3.92 -1.07 -19.56
N LEU A 348 4.43 -1.82 -20.55
CA LEU A 348 5.75 -1.55 -21.14
C LEU A 348 5.73 -0.30 -22.05
N TRP A 349 4.68 -0.16 -22.87
CA TRP A 349 4.47 1.02 -23.72
C TRP A 349 4.25 2.28 -22.87
N ASN A 350 3.50 2.14 -21.78
CA ASN A 350 3.27 3.19 -20.79
C ASN A 350 4.55 3.49 -20.04
N CYS A 351 5.37 2.52 -19.66
CA CYS A 351 6.69 2.79 -19.09
C CYS A 351 7.54 3.66 -20.03
N LEU A 352 7.64 3.33 -21.32
CA LEU A 352 8.41 4.11 -22.30
C LEU A 352 7.83 5.52 -22.53
N PHE A 353 6.51 5.68 -22.53
CA PHE A 353 5.84 6.97 -22.67
C PHE A 353 5.95 7.83 -21.39
N LEU A 354 5.78 7.23 -20.22
CA LEU A 354 5.91 7.87 -18.90
C LEU A 354 7.36 8.29 -18.60
N GLN A 355 8.33 7.60 -19.20
CA GLN A 355 9.73 7.99 -19.15
C GLN A 355 9.97 9.34 -19.83
N GLN A 356 9.31 9.62 -20.96
CA GLN A 356 9.41 10.93 -21.63
C GLN A 356 8.79 12.06 -20.78
N LYS A 357 7.78 11.75 -19.96
CA LYS A 357 7.16 12.71 -19.03
C LYS A 357 7.98 12.98 -17.76
N GLY A 358 9.03 12.19 -17.48
CA GLY A 358 9.90 12.36 -16.31
C GLY A 358 9.33 11.80 -14.99
N VAL A 359 8.32 10.93 -15.07
CA VAL A 359 7.73 10.21 -13.93
C VAL A 359 8.77 9.33 -13.25
N ARG A 360 8.70 9.21 -11.92
CA ARG A 360 9.56 8.32 -11.13
C ARG A 360 8.80 7.08 -10.67
N ILE A 361 9.41 5.92 -10.87
CA ILE A 361 8.78 4.63 -10.56
C ILE A 361 9.59 3.94 -9.47
N PHE A 362 8.92 3.59 -8.37
CA PHE A 362 9.51 2.95 -7.22
C PHE A 362 8.83 1.60 -7.00
N VAL A 363 9.61 0.53 -7.04
CA VAL A 363 9.11 -0.84 -6.93
C VAL A 363 9.73 -1.52 -5.72
N MET A 364 8.91 -2.17 -4.90
CA MET A 364 9.34 -3.03 -3.80
C MET A 364 8.88 -4.46 -4.08
N LEU A 365 9.83 -5.36 -4.26
CA LEU A 365 9.57 -6.78 -4.48
C LEU A 365 9.89 -7.59 -3.23
N TYR A 366 9.10 -8.63 -2.99
CA TYR A 366 9.52 -9.69 -2.08
C TYR A 366 10.83 -10.31 -2.60
N LYS A 367 11.78 -10.50 -1.68
CA LYS A 367 12.98 -11.31 -1.93
C LYS A 367 12.71 -12.68 -1.35
N GLU A 368 12.60 -13.64 -2.25
CA GLU A 368 12.39 -15.05 -2.00
C GLU A 368 13.65 -15.76 -1.49
N VAL A 369 13.40 -16.89 -0.83
CA VAL A 369 14.41 -17.93 -0.64
C VAL A 369 14.50 -18.71 -1.95
N GLU A 370 15.54 -18.43 -2.75
CA GLU A 370 15.72 -18.96 -4.12
C GLU A 370 15.65 -20.49 -4.23
N LEU A 371 15.97 -21.22 -3.15
CA LEU A 371 15.87 -22.68 -3.09
C LEU A 371 14.44 -23.22 -2.88
N ALA A 372 13.51 -22.37 -2.44
CA ALA A 372 12.16 -22.75 -2.04
C ALA A 372 11.07 -22.15 -2.93
N LEU A 373 11.35 -21.06 -3.65
CA LEU A 373 10.37 -20.35 -4.48
C LEU A 373 11.01 -19.90 -5.81
N GLY A 374 10.32 -20.20 -6.92
CA GLY A 374 10.79 -19.96 -8.29
C GLY A 374 10.51 -18.57 -8.87
N ILE A 375 10.09 -17.58 -8.06
CA ILE A 375 9.61 -16.28 -8.58
C ILE A 375 10.69 -15.40 -9.25
N ASN A 376 11.96 -15.65 -8.95
CA ASN A 376 13.14 -14.98 -9.52
C ASN A 376 13.07 -13.44 -9.47
N SER A 377 12.92 -12.88 -8.28
CA SER A 377 12.78 -11.42 -8.12
C SER A 377 14.03 -10.63 -8.53
N GLU A 378 15.22 -11.26 -8.57
CA GLU A 378 16.43 -10.61 -9.10
C GLU A 378 16.36 -10.43 -10.62
N TYR A 379 15.78 -11.38 -11.36
CA TYR A 379 15.50 -11.18 -12.79
C TYR A 379 14.59 -9.97 -13.00
N SER A 380 13.42 -9.93 -12.32
CA SER A 380 12.47 -8.82 -12.44
C SER A 380 13.09 -7.48 -12.09
N LYS A 381 13.88 -7.42 -11.01
CA LYS A 381 14.63 -6.22 -10.63
C LYS A 381 15.61 -5.79 -11.72
N ARG A 382 16.38 -6.72 -12.30
CA ARG A 382 17.38 -6.40 -13.33
C ARG A 382 16.70 -5.86 -14.58
N THR A 383 15.63 -6.51 -15.04
CA THR A 383 14.85 -6.10 -16.20
C THR A 383 14.28 -4.69 -16.00
N LEU A 384 13.61 -4.43 -14.88
CA LEU A 384 13.05 -3.11 -14.56
C LEU A 384 14.10 -2.00 -14.48
N LEU A 385 15.27 -2.28 -13.87
CA LEU A 385 16.35 -1.29 -13.78
C LEU A 385 17.02 -0.98 -15.13
N GLN A 386 16.99 -1.93 -16.08
CA GLN A 386 17.51 -1.73 -17.43
C GLN A 386 16.61 -0.84 -18.30
N LEU A 387 15.32 -0.74 -17.98
CA LEU A 387 14.38 0.07 -18.75
C LEU A 387 14.70 1.57 -18.70
N HIS A 388 14.93 2.15 -17.52
CA HIS A 388 15.22 3.59 -17.39
C HIS A 388 15.79 4.00 -16.01
N PRO A 389 16.67 5.03 -15.91
CA PRO A 389 17.22 5.51 -14.64
C PRO A 389 16.21 6.08 -13.64
N ASN A 390 15.00 6.47 -14.06
CA ASN A 390 13.93 6.90 -13.14
C ASN A 390 13.25 5.73 -12.42
N ILE A 391 13.51 4.49 -12.83
CA ILE A 391 13.00 3.30 -12.17
C ILE A 391 13.98 2.89 -11.06
N LYS A 392 13.45 2.64 -9.87
CA LYS A 392 14.21 2.16 -8.72
C LYS A 392 13.49 0.98 -8.08
N VAL A 393 14.21 -0.13 -7.96
CA VAL A 393 13.68 -1.37 -7.42
C VAL A 393 14.45 -1.77 -6.17
N MET A 394 13.72 -2.07 -5.10
CA MET A 394 14.23 -2.68 -3.87
C MET A 394 13.65 -4.07 -3.69
N ARG A 395 14.47 -5.01 -3.19
CA ARG A 395 14.03 -6.33 -2.71
C ARG A 395 14.27 -6.49 -1.21
N HIS A 396 13.31 -7.07 -0.49
CA HIS A 396 13.36 -7.31 0.97
C HIS A 396 12.52 -8.56 1.33
N PRO A 397 12.86 -9.35 2.37
CA PRO A 397 14.00 -9.23 3.31
C PRO A 397 15.35 -9.72 2.78
N ASP A 398 16.45 -9.48 3.51
CA ASP A 398 17.69 -10.28 3.32
C ASP A 398 17.72 -11.36 4.40
N HIS A 399 17.50 -12.63 4.01
CA HIS A 399 17.31 -13.74 4.95
C HIS A 399 18.51 -13.98 5.88
N VAL A 400 19.74 -13.94 5.34
CA VAL A 400 20.98 -14.17 6.12
C VAL A 400 21.19 -13.15 7.26
N SER A 401 20.66 -11.93 7.13
CA SER A 401 20.90 -10.84 8.07
C SER A 401 19.70 -10.42 8.93
N SER A 402 18.49 -10.93 8.64
CA SER A 402 17.25 -10.43 9.24
C SER A 402 16.57 -11.37 10.23
N SER A 403 17.05 -12.61 10.39
CA SER A 403 16.37 -13.66 11.17
C SER A 403 14.96 -14.03 10.67
N VAL A 404 14.47 -13.37 9.61
CA VAL A 404 13.18 -13.60 8.96
C VAL A 404 13.40 -14.51 7.75
N TYR A 405 13.21 -15.81 7.99
CA TYR A 405 13.36 -16.84 6.96
C TYR A 405 12.01 -17.30 6.38
N LEU A 406 10.91 -17.09 7.10
CA LEU A 406 9.62 -17.72 6.82
C LEU A 406 8.56 -16.79 6.22
N TRP A 407 8.68 -15.48 6.46
CA TRP A 407 7.64 -14.50 6.13
C TRP A 407 7.95 -13.72 4.85
N ALA A 408 6.89 -13.27 4.20
CA ALA A 408 6.94 -12.57 2.92
C ALA A 408 6.34 -11.16 2.99
N HIS A 409 6.64 -10.39 1.94
CA HIS A 409 5.86 -9.21 1.60
C HIS A 409 4.79 -9.63 0.61
N HIS A 410 3.53 -9.62 1.05
CA HIS A 410 2.44 -10.24 0.31
C HIS A 410 1.41 -9.22 -0.20
N GLU A 411 1.56 -7.96 0.18
CA GLU A 411 0.74 -6.85 -0.30
C GLU A 411 0.96 -6.52 -1.79
N LYS A 412 -0.14 -6.41 -2.54
CA LYS A 412 -0.16 -5.94 -3.93
C LYS A 412 -0.77 -4.56 -4.00
N ILE A 413 0.07 -3.55 -4.23
CA ILE A 413 -0.39 -2.16 -4.35
C ILE A 413 0.24 -1.47 -5.55
N VAL A 414 -0.59 -0.69 -6.26
CA VAL A 414 -0.12 0.26 -7.26
C VAL A 414 -0.69 1.63 -6.92
N VAL A 415 0.19 2.60 -6.67
CA VAL A 415 -0.20 3.97 -6.31
C VAL A 415 0.32 4.95 -7.35
N ILE A 416 -0.58 5.74 -7.92
CA ILE A 416 -0.26 6.77 -8.92
C ILE A 416 -0.43 8.15 -8.27
N ASP A 417 0.64 8.95 -8.34
CA ASP A 417 0.76 10.33 -7.86
C ASP A 417 0.27 10.55 -6.41
N GLN A 418 0.32 9.50 -5.58
CA GLN A 418 -0.26 9.46 -4.24
C GLN A 418 -1.73 9.91 -4.20
N SER A 419 -2.49 9.64 -5.26
CA SER A 419 -3.86 10.14 -5.45
C SER A 419 -4.84 9.06 -5.93
N VAL A 420 -4.34 8.01 -6.58
CA VAL A 420 -5.08 6.79 -6.96
C VAL A 420 -4.31 5.59 -6.44
N ALA A 421 -4.98 4.66 -5.76
CA ALA A 421 -4.35 3.46 -5.23
C ALA A 421 -5.18 2.21 -5.53
N PHE A 422 -4.58 1.26 -6.21
CA PHE A 422 -5.09 -0.09 -6.45
C PHE A 422 -4.63 -1.02 -5.33
N VAL A 423 -5.54 -1.80 -4.77
CA VAL A 423 -5.33 -2.70 -3.62
C VAL A 423 -6.16 -3.96 -3.78
N GLY A 424 -5.57 -5.15 -3.63
CA GLY A 424 -6.30 -6.42 -3.74
C GLY A 424 -5.42 -7.66 -3.68
N GLY A 425 -5.94 -8.78 -4.20
CA GLY A 425 -5.23 -10.05 -4.32
C GLY A 425 -4.36 -10.19 -5.58
N ILE A 426 -4.50 -9.28 -6.55
CA ILE A 426 -3.95 -9.44 -7.90
C ILE A 426 -2.55 -8.83 -8.00
N ASP A 427 -1.52 -9.69 -8.08
CA ASP A 427 -0.15 -9.30 -8.44
C ASP A 427 -0.05 -8.94 -9.94
N LEU A 428 0.93 -8.10 -10.29
CA LEU A 428 1.36 -7.92 -11.68
C LEU A 428 2.26 -9.09 -12.14
N ALA A 429 1.67 -10.28 -12.17
CA ALA A 429 2.33 -11.56 -12.41
C ALA A 429 1.64 -12.45 -13.46
N TYR A 430 2.35 -13.46 -13.97
CA TYR A 430 1.80 -14.44 -14.90
C TYR A 430 0.60 -15.18 -14.31
N GLY A 431 -0.39 -15.47 -15.15
CA GLY A 431 -1.58 -16.24 -14.81
C GLY A 431 -2.66 -15.47 -14.05
N ARG A 432 -2.43 -14.19 -13.70
CA ARG A 432 -3.38 -13.36 -12.94
C ARG A 432 -4.43 -12.70 -13.83
N TRP A 433 -4.14 -12.53 -15.12
CA TRP A 433 -5.13 -12.02 -16.05
C TRP A 433 -6.17 -13.11 -16.33
N ASP A 434 -7.44 -12.77 -16.10
CA ASP A 434 -8.58 -13.60 -16.43
C ASP A 434 -9.83 -12.70 -16.54
N ASP A 435 -10.87 -13.22 -17.16
CA ASP A 435 -12.17 -12.55 -17.29
C ASP A 435 -13.29 -13.42 -16.70
N VAL A 436 -14.55 -13.04 -16.93
CA VAL A 436 -15.71 -13.71 -16.36
C VAL A 436 -15.98 -15.09 -16.97
N GLU A 437 -15.33 -15.44 -18.10
CA GLU A 437 -15.52 -16.72 -18.78
C GLU A 437 -14.65 -17.83 -18.20
N HIS A 438 -13.53 -17.48 -17.54
CA HIS A 438 -12.58 -18.43 -16.96
C HIS A 438 -12.16 -19.54 -17.95
N ARG A 439 -11.73 -19.14 -19.15
CA ARG A 439 -11.40 -20.06 -20.25
C ARG A 439 -10.25 -21.01 -19.86
N LEU A 440 -10.41 -22.29 -20.23
CA LEU A 440 -9.40 -23.34 -20.04
C LEU A 440 -8.41 -23.46 -21.21
N THR A 441 -8.77 -22.94 -22.39
CA THR A 441 -8.02 -23.16 -23.63
C THR A 441 -7.68 -21.83 -24.30
N ASP A 442 -6.54 -21.78 -24.98
CA ASP A 442 -6.05 -20.60 -25.72
C ASP A 442 -5.08 -21.03 -26.83
N ILE A 443 -5.58 -21.85 -27.77
CA ILE A 443 -4.77 -22.40 -28.86
C ILE A 443 -4.49 -21.33 -29.94
N GLY A 444 -5.39 -20.35 -30.12
CA GLY A 444 -5.28 -19.30 -31.14
C GLY A 444 -5.31 -19.84 -32.59
N SER A 445 -5.33 -18.96 -33.59
CA SER A 445 -5.05 -19.32 -34.99
C SER A 445 -3.57 -19.08 -35.30
N ASP A 446 -2.82 -20.09 -35.73
CA ASP A 446 -1.41 -19.98 -36.14
C ASP A 446 -1.27 -19.16 -37.44
N LEU A 447 -1.30 -17.83 -37.32
CA LEU A 447 -0.75 -16.93 -38.35
C LEU A 447 0.69 -16.60 -37.93
N GLN A 448 1.64 -16.95 -38.80
CA GLN A 448 3.09 -16.84 -38.63
C GLN A 448 3.52 -15.56 -37.88
N ALA A 449 4.05 -15.75 -36.68
CA ALA A 449 4.72 -14.72 -35.90
C ALA A 449 6.11 -14.44 -36.50
N ASP A 450 6.17 -13.62 -37.54
CA ASP A 450 7.43 -12.97 -37.92
C ASP A 450 7.77 -11.90 -36.88
N VAL A 451 9.08 -11.76 -36.64
CA VAL A 451 9.78 -11.09 -35.53
C VAL A 451 9.42 -9.59 -35.33
N ILE A 452 8.51 -9.04 -36.14
CA ILE A 452 8.01 -7.66 -36.07
C ILE A 452 6.49 -7.63 -36.32
N GLY A 453 5.64 -8.10 -35.39
CA GLY A 453 4.20 -7.92 -35.55
C GLY A 453 3.30 -8.74 -34.62
N LEU A 454 2.88 -8.16 -33.50
CA LEU A 454 1.75 -8.64 -32.69
C LEU A 454 0.38 -8.21 -33.26
N MET A 455 0.34 -7.62 -34.45
CA MET A 455 -0.93 -7.37 -35.15
C MET A 455 -1.41 -8.67 -35.80
N GLY A 456 -2.45 -9.29 -35.23
CA GLY A 456 -3.10 -10.48 -35.78
C GLY A 456 -3.10 -11.72 -34.88
N ASN A 457 -2.46 -11.66 -33.70
CA ASN A 457 -2.44 -12.80 -32.77
C ASN A 457 -3.72 -12.81 -31.92
N THR A 458 -4.49 -13.91 -31.97
CA THR A 458 -5.78 -14.05 -31.26
C THR A 458 -5.64 -14.63 -29.84
N ARG A 459 -4.41 -14.92 -29.39
CA ARG A 459 -4.15 -15.53 -28.08
C ARG A 459 -4.29 -14.51 -26.96
N PHE A 460 -4.85 -14.93 -25.84
CA PHE A 460 -4.97 -14.09 -24.63
C PHE A 460 -3.73 -14.20 -23.74
N TRP A 461 -3.30 -15.42 -23.43
CA TRP A 461 -2.20 -15.70 -22.50
C TRP A 461 -0.96 -16.10 -23.30
N HIS A 462 0.06 -15.25 -23.38
CA HIS A 462 1.26 -15.54 -24.19
C HIS A 462 2.37 -16.22 -23.35
N GLY A 463 2.99 -17.27 -23.89
CA GLY A 463 4.12 -17.96 -23.26
C GLY A 463 3.83 -18.40 -21.82
N LYS A 464 4.64 -17.91 -20.88
CA LYS A 464 4.56 -18.23 -19.44
C LYS A 464 3.28 -17.76 -18.75
N ASP A 465 2.48 -16.92 -19.41
CA ASP A 465 1.18 -16.48 -18.90
C ASP A 465 0.10 -17.57 -18.99
N TYR A 466 0.29 -18.57 -19.86
CA TYR A 466 -0.54 -19.77 -19.89
C TYR A 466 0.03 -20.81 -18.93
N CYS A 467 -0.66 -21.01 -17.82
CA CYS A 467 -0.11 -21.73 -16.66
C CYS A 467 -1.16 -22.57 -15.94
N ASN A 468 -0.71 -23.63 -15.27
CA ASN A 468 -1.49 -24.45 -14.37
C ASN A 468 -0.63 -24.81 -13.15
N PHE A 469 -0.89 -24.16 -12.00
CA PHE A 469 -0.02 -24.23 -10.80
C PHE A 469 -0.05 -25.59 -10.09
N VAL A 470 -1.09 -26.38 -10.32
CA VAL A 470 -1.16 -27.74 -9.76
C VAL A 470 -0.29 -28.68 -10.60
N HIS A 471 -0.28 -28.48 -11.92
CA HIS A 471 0.45 -29.35 -12.83
C HIS A 471 1.97 -29.12 -12.81
N LYS A 472 2.39 -27.85 -12.89
CA LYS A 472 3.82 -27.50 -13.00
C LYS A 472 4.08 -26.06 -12.56
N ASP A 473 5.09 -25.85 -11.73
CA ASP A 473 5.54 -24.50 -11.35
C ASP A 473 6.33 -23.82 -12.51
N TRP A 474 6.45 -22.50 -12.44
CA TRP A 474 7.14 -21.74 -13.48
C TRP A 474 8.63 -22.07 -13.54
N VAL A 475 9.12 -22.25 -14.76
CA VAL A 475 10.55 -22.49 -15.05
C VAL A 475 11.05 -21.51 -16.11
N GLN A 476 12.36 -21.24 -16.11
CA GLN A 476 13.04 -20.42 -17.12
C GLN A 476 12.37 -19.04 -17.35
N LEU A 477 12.09 -18.30 -16.28
CA LEU A 477 11.40 -16.99 -16.34
C LEU A 477 12.10 -15.95 -17.22
N ASP A 478 13.35 -16.18 -17.60
CA ASP A 478 14.12 -15.39 -18.56
C ASP A 478 13.64 -15.54 -20.02
N LYS A 479 12.83 -16.56 -20.32
CA LYS A 479 12.16 -16.78 -21.61
C LYS A 479 10.64 -16.58 -21.46
N PRO A 480 10.13 -15.35 -21.57
CA PRO A 480 8.74 -15.02 -21.21
C PRO A 480 7.71 -15.51 -22.23
N PHE A 481 8.09 -15.61 -23.51
CA PHE A 481 7.18 -15.97 -24.61
C PHE A 481 7.17 -17.46 -24.96
N ASP A 482 8.05 -18.24 -24.34
CA ASP A 482 8.08 -19.69 -24.51
C ASP A 482 7.02 -20.32 -23.61
N ASP A 483 6.25 -21.27 -24.14
CA ASP A 483 5.39 -22.09 -23.30
C ASP A 483 6.22 -23.06 -22.46
N PHE A 484 5.76 -23.34 -21.24
CA PHE A 484 6.38 -24.31 -20.34
C PHE A 484 5.49 -25.53 -20.04
N ILE A 485 4.22 -25.45 -20.48
CA ILE A 485 3.23 -26.51 -20.53
C ILE A 485 2.66 -26.56 -21.95
N ASP A 486 2.32 -27.75 -22.44
CA ASP A 486 1.80 -27.91 -23.79
C ASP A 486 0.30 -27.58 -23.83
N ARG A 487 -0.03 -26.50 -24.55
CA ARG A 487 -1.40 -25.95 -24.66
C ARG A 487 -2.38 -26.88 -25.35
N HIS A 488 -1.91 -27.79 -26.20
CA HIS A 488 -2.76 -28.71 -26.95
C HIS A 488 -3.24 -29.89 -26.09
N ILE A 489 -2.60 -30.14 -24.95
CA ILE A 489 -2.92 -31.27 -24.07
C ILE A 489 -3.24 -30.87 -22.64
N THR A 490 -2.77 -29.71 -22.17
CA THR A 490 -2.95 -29.25 -20.80
C THR A 490 -3.78 -27.96 -20.77
N PRO A 491 -4.97 -27.96 -20.14
CA PRO A 491 -5.73 -26.74 -19.93
C PRO A 491 -5.00 -25.82 -18.94
N ARG A 492 -5.09 -24.51 -19.15
CA ARG A 492 -4.67 -23.55 -18.12
C ARG A 492 -5.59 -23.66 -16.91
N MET A 493 -5.08 -23.25 -15.75
CA MET A 493 -5.89 -23.10 -14.55
C MET A 493 -6.43 -21.66 -14.45
N PRO A 494 -7.76 -21.46 -14.46
CA PRO A 494 -8.34 -20.13 -14.30
C PRO A 494 -8.01 -19.47 -12.98
N TRP A 495 -7.99 -18.14 -12.98
CA TRP A 495 -7.68 -17.30 -11.83
C TRP A 495 -8.88 -16.41 -11.49
N HIS A 496 -9.49 -16.67 -10.34
CA HIS A 496 -10.59 -15.87 -9.80
C HIS A 496 -10.10 -15.05 -8.62
N ASP A 497 -10.24 -13.72 -8.69
CA ASP A 497 -9.64 -12.82 -7.71
C ASP A 497 -10.42 -11.50 -7.59
N ILE A 498 -10.17 -10.77 -6.51
CA ILE A 498 -10.85 -9.52 -6.18
C ILE A 498 -9.81 -8.42 -5.91
N ALA A 499 -10.07 -7.24 -6.47
CA ALA A 499 -9.30 -6.05 -6.20
C ALA A 499 -10.20 -4.82 -6.06
N SER A 500 -9.59 -3.69 -5.71
CA SER A 500 -10.26 -2.42 -5.55
C SER A 500 -9.35 -1.25 -5.92
N VAL A 501 -9.95 -0.09 -6.19
CA VAL A 501 -9.25 1.19 -6.30
C VAL A 501 -9.89 2.21 -5.37
N VAL A 502 -9.04 3.01 -4.72
CA VAL A 502 -9.44 4.13 -3.85
C VAL A 502 -8.72 5.41 -4.28
N HIS A 503 -9.34 6.57 -3.98
CA HIS A 503 -8.82 7.88 -4.39
C HIS A 503 -8.54 8.81 -3.21
N GLY A 504 -7.85 9.91 -3.48
CA GLY A 504 -7.68 11.03 -2.57
C GLY A 504 -6.99 10.65 -1.26
N LYS A 505 -7.63 10.89 -0.11
CA LYS A 505 -7.02 10.64 1.21
C LYS A 505 -6.72 9.16 1.45
N ALA A 506 -7.60 8.25 1.04
CA ALA A 506 -7.36 6.81 1.15
C ALA A 506 -6.16 6.37 0.31
N ALA A 507 -5.99 6.92 -0.90
CA ALA A 507 -4.82 6.65 -1.73
C ALA A 507 -3.52 7.19 -1.10
N ARG A 508 -3.58 8.34 -0.42
CA ARG A 508 -2.43 8.88 0.35
C ARG A 508 -2.10 8.07 1.56
N ASP A 509 -3.12 7.50 2.20
CA ASP A 509 -2.92 6.50 3.20
C ASP A 509 -2.10 5.37 2.55
N VAL A 510 -2.58 4.63 1.56
CA VAL A 510 -1.81 3.55 0.88
C VAL A 510 -0.39 4.00 0.48
N ALA A 511 -0.22 5.18 -0.10
CA ALA A 511 1.09 5.77 -0.43
C ALA A 511 2.03 5.89 0.79
N ARG A 512 1.51 6.34 1.93
CA ARG A 512 2.26 6.46 3.18
C ARG A 512 2.78 5.11 3.68
N HIS A 513 2.06 4.00 3.45
CA HIS A 513 2.55 2.65 3.78
C HIS A 513 3.77 2.31 2.92
N PHE A 514 3.68 2.53 1.61
CA PHE A 514 4.80 2.34 0.69
C PHE A 514 6.03 3.17 1.10
N ILE A 515 5.82 4.46 1.34
CA ILE A 515 6.89 5.40 1.72
C ILE A 515 7.57 4.97 3.02
N GLN A 516 6.80 4.51 4.00
CA GLN A 516 7.33 4.00 5.26
C GLN A 516 8.26 2.80 5.03
N ARG A 517 7.78 1.81 4.28
CA ARG A 517 8.55 0.60 3.96
C ARG A 517 9.76 0.85 3.09
N TRP A 518 9.65 1.74 2.11
CA TRP A 518 10.75 2.16 1.27
C TRP A 518 11.86 2.82 2.09
N ASN A 519 11.49 3.81 2.91
CA ASN A 519 12.43 4.55 3.75
C ASN A 519 13.06 3.64 4.82
N PHE A 520 12.30 2.70 5.39
CA PHE A 520 12.81 1.66 6.29
C PHE A 520 13.84 0.77 5.58
N THR A 521 13.47 0.18 4.44
CA THR A 521 14.34 -0.72 3.65
C THR A 521 15.63 -0.02 3.21
N LYS A 522 15.53 1.26 2.82
CA LYS A 522 16.67 2.12 2.50
C LYS A 522 17.67 2.24 3.64
N ILE A 523 17.19 2.39 4.88
CA ILE A 523 18.04 2.52 6.07
C ILE A 523 18.65 1.17 6.43
N MET A 524 17.85 0.11 6.39
CA MET A 524 18.26 -1.25 6.77
C MET A 524 19.38 -1.79 5.88
N LYS A 525 19.33 -1.55 4.57
CA LYS A 525 20.22 -2.20 3.60
C LYS A 525 21.28 -1.22 3.07
N PRO A 526 22.58 -1.41 3.40
CA PRO A 526 23.65 -0.50 2.97
C PRO A 526 23.67 -0.19 1.48
N LYS A 527 23.40 -1.20 0.61
CA LYS A 527 23.34 -1.03 -0.84
C LYS A 527 22.33 0.02 -1.33
N TYR A 528 21.27 0.27 -0.56
CA TYR A 528 20.23 1.23 -0.91
C TYR A 528 20.46 2.60 -0.26
N ARG A 529 21.48 2.79 0.58
CA ARG A 529 21.76 4.07 1.24
C ARG A 529 22.25 5.17 0.29
N SER A 530 22.70 4.81 -0.91
CA SER A 530 23.11 5.73 -1.98
C SER A 530 22.00 6.76 -2.31
N LEU A 531 22.41 7.94 -2.80
CA LEU A 531 21.49 8.99 -3.28
C LEU A 531 20.69 8.58 -4.52
N SER A 532 21.14 7.55 -5.26
CA SER A 532 20.40 7.00 -6.40
C SER A 532 19.04 6.42 -6.00
N TYR A 533 18.89 5.98 -4.75
CA TYR A 533 17.61 5.61 -4.15
C TYR A 533 17.16 6.77 -3.24
N PRO A 534 16.26 7.65 -3.66
CA PRO A 534 15.87 8.79 -2.85
C PRO A 534 15.08 8.35 -1.61
N TYR A 535 15.07 9.19 -0.57
CA TYR A 535 14.01 9.10 0.44
C TYR A 535 12.70 9.61 -0.18
N LEU A 536 11.59 8.94 0.12
CA LEU A 536 10.27 9.36 -0.34
C LEU A 536 9.57 10.19 0.74
N LEU A 537 8.74 11.14 0.31
CA LEU A 537 7.98 12.04 1.17
C LEU A 537 6.47 11.85 0.91
N PRO A 538 5.62 11.82 1.94
CA PRO A 538 4.17 11.77 1.73
C PRO A 538 3.64 13.14 1.31
N LYS A 539 2.67 13.16 0.39
CA LYS A 539 1.85 14.35 0.12
C LYS A 539 0.90 14.59 1.30
N SER A 540 0.76 15.84 1.72
CA SER A 540 -0.06 16.26 2.86
C SER A 540 -1.54 16.01 2.62
N HIS A 541 -2.30 15.44 3.56
CA HIS A 541 -3.76 15.24 3.41
C HIS A 541 -4.56 16.51 3.06
N THR A 542 -3.99 17.70 3.23
CA THR A 542 -4.62 18.98 2.86
C THR A 542 -4.90 19.12 1.35
N THR A 543 -4.08 18.52 0.48
CA THR A 543 -4.26 18.59 -0.98
C THR A 543 -4.95 17.37 -1.57
N ALA A 544 -5.47 16.46 -0.72
CA ALA A 544 -5.96 15.15 -1.14
C ALA A 544 -7.24 15.19 -1.98
N ASN A 545 -7.95 16.31 -1.94
CA ASN A 545 -9.15 16.53 -2.72
C ASN A 545 -8.84 17.04 -4.15
N GLU A 546 -7.58 17.40 -4.45
CA GLU A 546 -7.13 17.80 -5.79
C GLU A 546 -6.86 16.56 -6.67
N ILE A 547 -7.90 15.76 -6.96
CA ILE A 547 -7.80 14.54 -7.77
C ILE A 547 -7.72 14.92 -9.26
N LYS A 548 -6.59 14.62 -9.91
CA LYS A 548 -6.36 14.90 -11.34
C LYS A 548 -7.03 13.87 -12.25
N TYR A 549 -6.94 12.60 -11.87
CA TYR A 549 -7.55 11.46 -12.56
C TYR A 549 -8.38 10.66 -11.57
N GLN A 550 -9.61 10.32 -11.96
CA GLN A 550 -10.48 9.45 -11.21
C GLN A 550 -10.92 8.31 -12.13
N VAL A 551 -10.81 7.08 -11.64
CA VAL A 551 -11.28 5.90 -12.38
C VAL A 551 -12.80 6.03 -12.63
N PRO A 552 -13.28 5.74 -13.86
CA PRO A 552 -14.71 5.75 -14.16
C PRO A 552 -15.50 4.70 -13.36
N GLY A 553 -16.73 5.06 -12.96
CA GLY A 553 -17.66 4.14 -12.30
C GLY A 553 -17.50 4.01 -10.78
N CYS A 554 -16.72 4.88 -10.13
CA CYS A 554 -16.58 4.85 -8.67
C CYS A 554 -17.88 5.21 -7.93
N THR A 555 -18.10 4.55 -6.79
CA THR A 555 -19.08 4.92 -5.76
C THR A 555 -18.38 5.53 -4.56
N GLN A 556 -19.10 6.31 -3.74
CA GLN A 556 -18.53 6.92 -2.54
C GLN A 556 -18.63 5.95 -1.36
N THR A 557 -17.53 5.71 -0.64
CA THR A 557 -17.47 4.81 0.54
C THR A 557 -16.62 5.41 1.67
N ASN A 558 -16.69 4.81 2.86
CA ASN A 558 -15.69 5.05 3.91
C ASN A 558 -14.56 4.00 3.85
N VAL A 559 -13.30 4.36 4.15
CA VAL A 559 -12.10 3.50 3.93
C VAL A 559 -11.13 3.45 5.14
N LEU A 560 -10.58 2.27 5.47
CA LEU A 560 -9.44 2.05 6.42
C LEU A 560 -8.38 1.06 5.88
N ARG A 561 -7.23 0.90 6.57
CA ARG A 561 -6.11 0.00 6.16
C ARG A 561 -5.28 -0.62 7.30
N SER A 562 -4.29 -1.47 6.97
CA SER A 562 -3.46 -2.20 7.94
C SER A 562 -2.02 -2.47 7.48
N ALA A 563 -1.06 -2.73 8.40
CA ALA A 563 0.36 -3.05 8.11
C ALA A 563 1.07 -3.79 9.29
N SER A 564 2.30 -4.32 9.12
CA SER A 564 3.07 -5.08 10.14
C SER A 564 4.43 -4.45 10.58
N ASP A 565 5.03 -4.95 11.68
CA ASP A 565 6.27 -4.41 12.32
C ASP A 565 7.56 -4.63 11.52
N TRP A 566 8.07 -5.86 11.39
CA TRP A 566 9.37 -6.12 10.74
C TRP A 566 9.42 -5.67 9.27
N SER A 567 8.25 -5.49 8.65
CA SER A 567 8.10 -5.06 7.27
C SER A 567 8.13 -3.54 7.09
N ALA A 568 7.77 -2.76 8.12
CA ALA A 568 7.58 -1.31 8.06
C ALA A 568 8.28 -0.51 9.18
N GLY A 569 8.95 -1.18 10.13
CA GLY A 569 9.70 -0.57 11.23
C GLY A 569 8.84 0.15 12.26
N ILE A 570 7.61 -0.31 12.53
CA ILE A 570 6.71 0.26 13.55
C ILE A 570 6.97 -0.38 14.92
N LYS A 571 7.05 0.41 16.00
CA LYS A 571 7.42 -0.11 17.34
C LYS A 571 6.50 -1.23 17.87
N TYR A 572 5.22 -1.21 17.48
CA TYR A 572 4.23 -2.21 17.86
C TYR A 572 3.64 -2.76 16.58
N HIS A 573 3.53 -4.09 16.47
CA HIS A 573 2.79 -4.71 15.37
C HIS A 573 1.34 -4.21 15.32
N GLU A 574 0.79 -4.18 14.11
CA GLU A 574 -0.59 -3.83 13.85
C GLU A 574 -1.27 -5.04 13.18
N GLU A 575 -2.46 -5.40 13.68
CA GLU A 575 -3.28 -6.54 13.24
C GLU A 575 -4.72 -6.07 12.93
N SER A 576 -4.84 -4.84 12.42
CA SER A 576 -6.14 -4.18 12.19
C SER A 576 -7.00 -4.89 11.13
N ILE A 577 -6.42 -5.69 10.21
CA ILE A 577 -7.18 -6.54 9.27
C ILE A 577 -7.96 -7.59 10.05
N HIS A 578 -7.28 -8.34 10.92
CA HIS A 578 -7.91 -9.38 11.73
C HIS A 578 -9.01 -8.81 12.61
N THR A 579 -8.74 -7.67 13.25
CA THR A 579 -9.73 -6.98 14.08
C THR A 579 -10.94 -6.51 13.25
N ALA A 580 -10.73 -6.00 12.03
CA ALA A 580 -11.81 -5.59 11.13
C ALA A 580 -12.66 -6.79 10.66
N TYR A 581 -12.03 -7.92 10.30
CA TYR A 581 -12.73 -9.15 9.94
C TYR A 581 -13.61 -9.66 11.09
N VAL A 582 -13.05 -9.80 12.29
CA VAL A 582 -13.80 -10.24 13.48
C VAL A 582 -14.96 -9.29 13.75
N ASN A 583 -14.72 -7.97 13.71
CA ASN A 583 -15.76 -6.98 13.96
C ASN A 583 -16.88 -7.02 12.91
N ALA A 584 -16.57 -7.14 11.62
CA ALA A 584 -17.57 -7.24 10.56
C ALA A 584 -18.45 -8.50 10.72
N ILE A 585 -17.85 -9.63 11.10
CA ILE A 585 -18.57 -10.88 11.36
C ILE A 585 -19.47 -10.75 12.59
N GLU A 586 -18.93 -10.26 13.71
CA GLU A 586 -19.67 -10.14 14.97
C GLU A 586 -20.86 -9.18 14.87
N ASN A 587 -20.74 -8.12 14.08
CA ASN A 587 -21.79 -7.11 13.89
C ASN A 587 -22.73 -7.37 12.72
N SER A 588 -22.43 -8.35 11.85
CA SER A 588 -23.34 -8.70 10.76
C SER A 588 -24.71 -9.14 11.28
N GLU A 589 -25.79 -8.88 10.55
CA GLU A 589 -27.17 -9.15 10.96
C GLU A 589 -27.83 -10.26 10.14
N HIS A 590 -27.51 -10.37 8.85
CA HIS A 590 -28.22 -11.20 7.88
C HIS A 590 -27.32 -12.25 7.23
N TYR A 591 -26.16 -11.87 6.71
CA TYR A 591 -25.25 -12.84 6.12
C TYR A 591 -23.82 -12.33 6.02
N ILE A 592 -22.90 -13.28 5.84
CA ILE A 592 -21.56 -13.01 5.35
C ILE A 592 -21.24 -13.86 4.11
N TYR A 593 -20.59 -13.24 3.13
CA TYR A 593 -20.05 -13.89 1.93
C TYR A 593 -18.53 -13.74 1.96
N VAL A 594 -17.82 -14.86 1.91
CA VAL A 594 -16.35 -14.92 2.01
C VAL A 594 -15.80 -15.63 0.79
N GLU A 595 -14.93 -14.95 0.06
CA GLU A 595 -14.06 -15.58 -0.93
C GLU A 595 -12.62 -15.50 -0.43
N ASN A 596 -11.97 -16.64 -0.18
CA ASN A 596 -10.60 -16.64 0.33
C ASN A 596 -9.77 -17.83 -0.18
N GLN A 597 -8.51 -17.55 -0.55
CA GLN A 597 -7.53 -18.57 -0.97
C GLN A 597 -7.25 -19.61 0.12
N PHE A 598 -7.24 -19.20 1.38
CA PHE A 598 -7.06 -20.08 2.52
C PHE A 598 -8.18 -19.88 3.53
N PHE A 599 -8.52 -20.95 4.26
CA PHE A 599 -9.54 -20.90 5.30
C PHE A 599 -9.05 -21.65 6.55
N ILE A 600 -7.98 -21.12 7.14
CA ILE A 600 -7.25 -21.66 8.30
C ILE A 600 -7.51 -20.78 9.52
N SER A 601 -8.31 -21.27 10.46
CA SER A 601 -8.73 -20.53 11.64
C SER A 601 -9.14 -21.48 12.78
N CYS A 602 -10.02 -21.02 13.68
CA CYS A 602 -10.47 -21.70 14.89
C CYS A 602 -9.30 -21.92 15.86
N ALA A 603 -9.10 -20.92 16.72
CA ALA A 603 -7.93 -20.84 17.57
C ALA A 603 -7.90 -21.96 18.61
N ASP A 604 -6.82 -22.75 18.63
CA ASP A 604 -6.48 -23.62 19.76
C ASP A 604 -5.46 -22.97 20.71
N ASN A 605 -4.98 -21.77 20.36
CA ASN A 605 -3.93 -21.02 21.06
C ASN A 605 -2.63 -21.83 21.24
N LYS A 606 -2.39 -22.79 20.34
CA LYS A 606 -1.16 -23.61 20.29
C LYS A 606 -0.52 -23.52 18.92
N VAL A 607 -1.29 -23.79 17.86
CA VAL A 607 -0.84 -23.86 16.47
C VAL A 607 -1.56 -22.82 15.61
N VAL A 608 -2.85 -22.59 15.88
CA VAL A 608 -3.67 -21.58 15.20
C VAL A 608 -4.20 -20.60 16.23
N HIS A 609 -4.11 -19.30 15.93
CA HIS A 609 -4.35 -18.21 16.89
C HIS A 609 -5.44 -17.23 16.44
N ASN A 610 -5.61 -17.03 15.13
CA ASN A 610 -6.63 -16.11 14.61
C ASN A 610 -8.05 -16.62 14.90
N LYS A 611 -8.95 -15.68 15.19
CA LYS A 611 -10.31 -15.95 15.73
C LYS A 611 -11.44 -15.80 14.70
N ILE A 612 -11.13 -15.81 13.41
CA ILE A 612 -12.15 -15.58 12.36
C ILE A 612 -13.19 -16.70 12.35
N GLY A 613 -12.75 -17.96 12.33
CA GLY A 613 -13.63 -19.14 12.40
C GLY A 613 -14.43 -19.21 13.70
N ASP A 614 -13.84 -18.78 14.82
CA ASP A 614 -14.54 -18.69 16.11
C ASP A 614 -15.65 -17.61 16.08
N ALA A 615 -15.38 -16.46 15.45
CA ALA A 615 -16.37 -15.40 15.27
C ALA A 615 -17.54 -15.88 14.38
N ILE A 616 -17.25 -16.60 13.29
CA ILE A 616 -18.27 -17.19 12.40
C ILE A 616 -19.14 -18.18 13.18
N ALA A 617 -18.53 -19.14 13.88
CA ALA A 617 -19.27 -20.14 14.66
C ALA A 617 -20.17 -19.47 15.72
N LYS A 618 -19.62 -18.53 16.50
CA LYS A 618 -20.39 -17.78 17.51
C LYS A 618 -21.53 -16.98 16.90
N ARG A 619 -21.30 -16.34 15.75
CA ARG A 619 -22.33 -15.53 15.08
C ARG A 619 -23.49 -16.38 14.57
N ILE A 620 -23.20 -17.56 14.02
CA ILE A 620 -24.22 -18.54 13.61
C ILE A 620 -24.98 -19.07 14.83
N ILE A 621 -24.29 -19.48 15.90
CA ILE A 621 -24.91 -19.98 17.13
C ILE A 621 -25.83 -18.91 17.74
N LYS A 622 -25.42 -17.65 17.72
CA LYS A 622 -26.27 -16.52 18.14
C LYS A 622 -27.54 -16.44 17.28
N ALA A 623 -27.42 -16.48 15.95
CA ALA A 623 -28.59 -16.45 15.06
C ALA A 623 -29.57 -17.59 15.35
N TYR A 624 -29.04 -18.80 15.51
CA TYR A 624 -29.81 -20.00 15.83
C TYR A 624 -30.56 -19.85 17.16
N ARG A 625 -29.86 -19.43 18.22
CA ARG A 625 -30.48 -19.21 19.55
C ARG A 625 -31.53 -18.11 19.53
N ASP A 626 -31.32 -17.08 18.72
CA ASP A 626 -32.25 -15.96 18.56
C ASP A 626 -33.42 -16.29 17.60
N GLY A 627 -33.42 -17.47 16.96
CA GLY A 627 -34.42 -17.83 15.94
C GLY A 627 -34.37 -16.96 14.68
N LYS A 628 -33.23 -16.32 14.40
CA LYS A 628 -33.03 -15.42 13.27
C LYS A 628 -32.44 -16.15 12.06
N LYS A 629 -32.93 -15.82 10.87
CA LYS A 629 -32.35 -16.29 9.61
C LYS A 629 -31.00 -15.62 9.41
N TYR A 630 -29.96 -16.43 9.22
CA TYR A 630 -28.60 -15.96 8.97
C TYR A 630 -27.85 -16.94 8.08
N ARG A 631 -27.09 -16.46 7.09
CA ARG A 631 -26.34 -17.32 6.16
C ARG A 631 -24.86 -16.98 6.12
N VAL A 632 -24.04 -18.00 5.95
CA VAL A 632 -22.60 -17.89 5.74
C VAL A 632 -22.24 -18.65 4.48
N TYR A 633 -21.64 -17.95 3.54
CA TYR A 633 -21.19 -18.51 2.27
C TYR A 633 -19.67 -18.42 2.23
N VAL A 634 -19.00 -19.56 2.10
CA VAL A 634 -17.53 -19.63 2.02
C VAL A 634 -17.15 -20.26 0.68
N VAL A 635 -16.45 -19.50 -0.15
CA VAL A 635 -15.89 -19.95 -1.42
C VAL A 635 -14.36 -19.95 -1.33
N THR A 636 -13.74 -21.09 -1.56
CA THR A 636 -12.30 -21.30 -1.39
C THR A 636 -11.80 -22.28 -2.45
N PRO A 637 -10.51 -22.28 -2.86
CA PRO A 637 -10.08 -23.14 -3.95
C PRO A 637 -10.21 -24.61 -3.55
N LEU A 638 -10.62 -25.45 -4.50
CA LEU A 638 -10.80 -26.88 -4.26
C LEU A 638 -9.50 -27.55 -3.81
N LEU A 639 -8.36 -27.11 -4.36
CA LEU A 639 -7.03 -27.53 -3.93
C LEU A 639 -6.13 -26.30 -3.72
N PRO A 640 -5.21 -26.35 -2.75
CA PRO A 640 -4.11 -25.40 -2.64
C PRO A 640 -3.29 -25.31 -3.94
N GLY A 641 -2.85 -24.09 -4.30
CA GLY A 641 -2.13 -23.82 -5.56
C GLY A 641 -0.62 -24.02 -5.41
N PHE A 642 -0.19 -25.26 -5.24
CA PHE A 642 1.22 -25.64 -5.23
C PHE A 642 1.46 -26.74 -6.26
N GLU A 643 2.67 -26.81 -6.82
CA GLU A 643 3.04 -27.93 -7.68
C GLU A 643 3.00 -29.23 -6.87
N GLY A 644 2.27 -30.21 -7.38
CA GLY A 644 2.19 -31.52 -6.75
C GLY A 644 1.12 -32.40 -7.36
N ASN A 645 1.44 -33.67 -7.55
CA ASN A 645 0.48 -34.63 -8.06
C ASN A 645 -0.32 -35.26 -6.90
N ILE A 646 -1.53 -34.76 -6.68
CA ILE A 646 -2.43 -35.32 -5.68
C ILE A 646 -2.92 -36.73 -6.06
N ASN A 647 -2.88 -37.09 -7.35
CA ASN A 647 -3.30 -38.41 -7.83
C ASN A 647 -2.37 -39.53 -7.36
N THR A 648 -1.12 -39.22 -6.99
CA THR A 648 -0.16 -40.21 -6.49
C THR A 648 0.03 -40.13 -4.98
N GLY A 649 -0.83 -39.41 -4.26
CA GLY A 649 -0.60 -39.08 -2.85
C GLY A 649 0.61 -38.17 -2.61
N GLY A 650 1.11 -37.49 -3.65
CA GLY A 650 2.19 -36.51 -3.57
C GLY A 650 1.71 -35.14 -3.06
N GLY A 651 2.64 -34.19 -2.97
CA GLY A 651 2.34 -32.80 -2.59
C GLY A 651 2.19 -32.60 -1.08
N SER A 652 3.25 -32.83 -0.30
CA SER A 652 3.25 -32.61 1.16
C SER A 652 2.75 -31.22 1.56
N ALA A 653 3.07 -30.18 0.78
CA ALA A 653 2.58 -28.81 0.98
C ALA A 653 1.06 -28.70 0.77
N ILE A 654 0.54 -29.32 -0.30
CA ILE A 654 -0.91 -29.41 -0.58
C ILE A 654 -1.62 -30.08 0.60
N GLN A 655 -1.11 -31.22 1.05
CA GLN A 655 -1.69 -31.98 2.16
C GLN A 655 -1.65 -31.18 3.48
N ALA A 656 -0.53 -30.53 3.80
CA ALA A 656 -0.39 -29.71 5.01
C ALA A 656 -1.42 -28.58 5.05
N VAL A 657 -1.60 -27.86 3.94
CA VAL A 657 -2.61 -26.80 3.86
C VAL A 657 -4.02 -27.38 3.94
N MET A 658 -4.29 -28.49 3.23
CA MET A 658 -5.59 -29.16 3.30
C MET A 658 -5.93 -29.61 4.73
N HIS A 659 -4.96 -30.12 5.49
CA HIS A 659 -5.13 -30.48 6.90
C HIS A 659 -5.75 -29.31 7.68
N PHE A 660 -5.16 -28.13 7.57
CA PHE A 660 -5.58 -26.94 8.31
C PHE A 660 -6.89 -26.33 7.79
N ASN A 661 -7.15 -26.37 6.48
CA ASN A 661 -8.46 -26.00 5.92
C ASN A 661 -9.56 -26.91 6.49
N TYR A 662 -9.37 -28.23 6.43
CA TYR A 662 -10.35 -29.17 6.98
C TYR A 662 -10.48 -29.08 8.51
N ARG A 663 -9.39 -28.83 9.23
CA ARG A 663 -9.41 -28.57 10.69
C ARG A 663 -10.32 -27.40 11.04
N THR A 664 -10.35 -26.38 10.20
CA THR A 664 -11.20 -25.20 10.39
C THR A 664 -12.66 -25.53 10.04
N MET A 665 -12.89 -26.22 8.93
CA MET A 665 -14.26 -26.50 8.45
C MET A 665 -14.99 -27.56 9.28
N ILE A 666 -14.42 -28.76 9.43
CA ILE A 666 -15.14 -29.94 9.94
C ILE A 666 -14.34 -30.93 10.81
N ARG A 667 -13.00 -30.92 10.75
CA ARG A 667 -12.17 -31.93 11.44
C ARG A 667 -11.70 -31.45 12.81
N GLY A 668 -12.01 -32.23 13.84
CA GLY A 668 -11.63 -31.93 15.22
C GLY A 668 -12.65 -31.05 15.95
N ASP A 669 -12.49 -30.97 17.27
CA ASP A 669 -13.45 -30.33 18.18
C ASP A 669 -13.59 -28.83 18.03
N CYS A 670 -12.53 -28.18 17.56
CA CYS A 670 -12.48 -26.73 17.33
C CYS A 670 -13.05 -26.33 15.97
N SER A 671 -13.34 -27.27 15.06
CA SER A 671 -13.85 -26.91 13.73
C SER A 671 -15.22 -26.22 13.82
N ILE A 672 -15.55 -25.37 12.84
CA ILE A 672 -16.82 -24.65 12.79
C ILE A 672 -17.99 -25.64 12.86
N ILE A 673 -18.03 -26.66 11.99
CA ILE A 673 -19.13 -27.61 11.97
C ILE A 673 -19.21 -28.42 13.28
N SER A 674 -18.10 -28.81 13.89
CA SER A 674 -18.12 -29.48 15.20
C SER A 674 -18.72 -28.61 16.29
N GLN A 675 -18.39 -27.31 16.32
CA GLN A 675 -18.97 -26.35 17.26
C GLN A 675 -20.47 -26.17 17.01
N LEU A 676 -20.90 -26.06 15.75
CA LEU A 676 -22.32 -25.92 15.40
C LEU A 676 -23.12 -27.18 15.76
N LYS A 677 -22.62 -28.37 15.41
CA LYS A 677 -23.30 -29.65 15.69
C LYS A 677 -23.59 -29.85 17.17
N LYS A 678 -22.70 -29.39 18.06
CA LYS A 678 -22.89 -29.44 19.52
C LYS A 678 -24.11 -28.63 19.98
N GLU A 679 -24.46 -27.56 19.27
CA GLU A 679 -25.55 -26.63 19.63
C GLU A 679 -26.85 -26.89 18.87
N MET A 680 -26.78 -27.30 17.60
CA MET A 680 -27.95 -27.36 16.70
C MET A 680 -28.10 -28.68 15.92
N GLY A 681 -27.29 -29.71 16.23
CA GLY A 681 -27.28 -30.96 15.46
C GLY A 681 -27.04 -30.69 13.98
N ASP A 682 -27.73 -31.39 13.09
CA ASP A 682 -27.57 -31.24 11.62
C ASP A 682 -28.24 -29.99 11.03
N GLN A 683 -28.87 -29.15 11.85
CA GLN A 683 -29.44 -27.88 11.38
C GLN A 683 -28.39 -26.87 10.94
N TRP A 684 -27.10 -27.10 11.21
CA TRP A 684 -25.98 -26.28 10.74
C TRP A 684 -25.99 -26.08 9.21
N ILE A 685 -26.52 -27.05 8.46
CA ILE A 685 -26.65 -27.01 6.99
C ILE A 685 -27.50 -25.80 6.53
N ASN A 686 -28.40 -25.32 7.39
CA ASN A 686 -29.19 -24.13 7.10
C ASN A 686 -28.40 -22.83 7.26
N TYR A 687 -27.24 -22.82 7.93
CA TYR A 687 -26.54 -21.58 8.28
C TYR A 687 -25.24 -21.37 7.53
N ILE A 688 -24.56 -22.43 7.11
CA ILE A 688 -23.25 -22.31 6.45
C ILE A 688 -23.11 -23.26 5.26
N SER A 689 -22.55 -22.74 4.17
CA SER A 689 -22.22 -23.48 2.96
C SER A 689 -20.76 -23.26 2.58
N PHE A 690 -20.06 -24.36 2.27
CA PHE A 690 -18.70 -24.36 1.74
C PHE A 690 -18.74 -24.77 0.27
N GLY A 691 -18.19 -23.93 -0.60
CA GLY A 691 -18.09 -24.15 -2.03
C GLY A 691 -16.68 -23.94 -2.57
N GLY A 692 -16.44 -24.50 -3.75
CA GLY A 692 -15.31 -24.16 -4.62
C GLY A 692 -15.82 -23.86 -6.02
N LEU A 693 -14.90 -23.55 -6.94
CA LEU A 693 -15.24 -23.22 -8.33
C LEU A 693 -14.59 -24.22 -9.30
N ARG A 694 -15.32 -24.64 -10.33
CA ARG A 694 -14.84 -25.56 -11.38
C ARG A 694 -15.51 -25.27 -12.71
N THR A 695 -14.74 -25.42 -13.79
CA THR A 695 -15.24 -25.29 -15.16
C THR A 695 -14.79 -26.46 -16.05
N HIS A 696 -15.27 -26.49 -17.28
CA HIS A 696 -14.91 -27.47 -18.30
C HIS A 696 -14.86 -26.83 -19.69
N ALA A 697 -14.16 -27.50 -20.60
CA ALA A 697 -14.07 -27.10 -22.00
C ALA A 697 -13.79 -28.32 -22.89
N GLU A 698 -13.79 -28.10 -24.20
CA GLU A 698 -13.21 -29.01 -25.16
C GLU A 698 -11.79 -28.52 -25.53
N LEU A 699 -10.82 -29.43 -25.51
CA LEU A 699 -9.43 -29.20 -25.90
C LEU A 699 -9.01 -30.29 -26.89
N GLU A 700 -8.73 -29.92 -28.14
CA GLU A 700 -8.33 -30.85 -29.20
C GLU A 700 -9.28 -32.08 -29.30
N GLY A 701 -10.59 -31.82 -29.29
CA GLY A 701 -11.63 -32.86 -29.36
C GLY A 701 -11.83 -33.68 -28.08
N LYS A 702 -11.14 -33.36 -26.98
CA LYS A 702 -11.27 -34.03 -25.68
C LYS A 702 -11.94 -33.12 -24.67
N LEU A 703 -12.90 -33.67 -23.92
CA LEU A 703 -13.47 -32.96 -22.78
C LEU A 703 -12.44 -32.87 -21.65
N VAL A 704 -12.22 -31.67 -21.14
CA VAL A 704 -11.31 -31.38 -20.03
C VAL A 704 -12.01 -30.58 -18.94
N THR A 705 -11.57 -30.73 -17.70
CA THR A 705 -12.03 -29.92 -16.56
C THR A 705 -10.84 -29.45 -15.74
N GLU A 706 -10.97 -28.26 -15.15
CA GLU A 706 -10.04 -27.76 -14.15
C GLU A 706 -10.80 -26.93 -13.10
N LEU A 707 -10.25 -26.89 -11.88
CA LEU A 707 -10.72 -25.99 -10.85
C LEU A 707 -10.44 -24.54 -11.26
N ILE A 708 -11.34 -23.63 -10.91
CA ILE A 708 -11.06 -22.19 -11.00
C ILE A 708 -10.39 -21.81 -9.68
N TYR A 709 -9.18 -21.28 -9.75
CA TYR A 709 -8.38 -20.99 -8.57
C TYR A 709 -8.87 -19.71 -7.90
N VAL A 710 -9.57 -19.87 -6.78
CA VAL A 710 -10.03 -18.77 -5.93
C VAL A 710 -8.83 -18.18 -5.19
N HIS A 711 -8.29 -17.10 -5.71
CA HIS A 711 -7.22 -16.32 -5.10
C HIS A 711 -7.73 -15.08 -4.35
N SER A 712 -9.02 -14.76 -4.46
CA SER A 712 -9.68 -13.68 -3.74
C SER A 712 -9.30 -13.63 -2.25
N LYS A 713 -9.30 -12.43 -1.66
CA LYS A 713 -9.30 -12.22 -0.20
C LYS A 713 -10.33 -11.17 0.17
N MET A 714 -11.59 -11.61 0.24
CA MET A 714 -12.72 -10.71 0.35
C MET A 714 -13.79 -11.22 1.32
N LEU A 715 -14.42 -10.27 2.03
CA LEU A 715 -15.59 -10.48 2.87
C LEU A 715 -16.64 -9.42 2.56
N ILE A 716 -17.90 -9.83 2.40
CA ILE A 716 -19.08 -8.95 2.35
C ILE A 716 -19.98 -9.30 3.53
N ALA A 717 -20.43 -8.30 4.28
CA ALA A 717 -21.46 -8.43 5.30
C ALA A 717 -22.66 -7.55 4.92
N ASP A 718 -23.85 -8.16 4.90
CA ASP A 718 -25.15 -7.50 4.79
C ASP A 718 -25.29 -6.48 3.64
N ASP A 719 -24.62 -6.71 2.51
CA ASP A 719 -24.56 -5.80 1.35
C ASP A 719 -24.11 -4.35 1.68
N ASN A 720 -23.51 -4.09 2.84
CA ASN A 720 -23.16 -2.72 3.27
C ASN A 720 -21.71 -2.55 3.74
N THR A 721 -21.05 -3.65 4.10
CA THR A 721 -19.66 -3.67 4.56
C THR A 721 -18.88 -4.66 3.73
N VAL A 722 -17.77 -4.21 3.14
CA VAL A 722 -16.90 -5.05 2.31
C VAL A 722 -15.46 -4.90 2.77
N ILE A 723 -14.70 -5.99 2.83
CA ILE A 723 -13.24 -5.97 3.03
C ILE A 723 -12.59 -6.59 1.80
N ILE A 724 -11.65 -5.88 1.16
CA ILE A 724 -10.85 -6.37 0.02
C ILE A 724 -9.37 -6.13 0.31
N GLY A 725 -8.51 -7.12 0.08
CA GLY A 725 -7.08 -6.96 0.30
C GLY A 725 -6.24 -8.13 -0.18
N SER A 726 -5.03 -8.23 0.38
CA SER A 726 -4.09 -9.33 0.14
C SER A 726 -4.14 -10.42 1.23
N ALA A 727 -4.80 -10.15 2.35
CA ALA A 727 -4.74 -10.97 3.56
C ALA A 727 -5.62 -12.23 3.50
N ASN A 728 -4.99 -13.38 3.54
CA ASN A 728 -5.67 -14.67 3.60
C ASN A 728 -6.28 -14.92 4.99
N ILE A 729 -7.31 -15.78 5.08
CA ILE A 729 -7.79 -16.27 6.40
C ILE A 729 -6.83 -17.35 6.87
N ASN A 730 -5.73 -16.92 7.47
CA ASN A 730 -4.70 -17.73 8.12
C ASN A 730 -3.90 -16.85 9.12
N ASP A 731 -3.14 -17.46 10.03
CA ASP A 731 -2.30 -16.73 10.99
C ASP A 731 -1.19 -15.94 10.27
N ARG A 732 -0.64 -16.47 9.16
CA ARG A 732 0.37 -15.79 8.33
C ARG A 732 -0.04 -14.37 7.93
N SER A 733 -1.27 -14.17 7.50
CA SER A 733 -1.78 -12.87 7.08
C SER A 733 -2.42 -12.08 8.23
N MET A 734 -3.04 -12.75 9.21
CA MET A 734 -3.91 -12.08 10.19
C MET A 734 -3.18 -11.59 11.45
N LEU A 735 -2.09 -12.22 11.88
CA LEU A 735 -1.45 -11.89 13.17
C LEU A 735 -0.57 -10.62 13.16
N GLY A 736 -0.34 -10.01 12.00
CA GLY A 736 0.49 -8.79 11.86
C GLY A 736 1.96 -8.93 12.25
N LYS A 737 2.41 -10.11 12.70
CA LYS A 737 3.82 -10.42 13.04
C LYS A 737 4.52 -11.28 11.98
N ARG A 738 3.74 -11.85 11.06
CA ARG A 738 4.17 -12.78 10.01
C ARG A 738 4.25 -12.05 8.67
N ASP A 739 3.42 -12.33 7.67
CA ASP A 739 3.52 -11.63 6.38
C ASP A 739 3.07 -10.16 6.51
N SER A 740 3.57 -9.30 5.63
CA SER A 740 2.96 -7.96 5.46
C SER A 740 1.84 -8.01 4.45
N GLU A 741 0.72 -7.42 4.85
CA GLU A 741 -0.52 -7.43 4.11
C GLU A 741 -1.14 -6.04 4.11
N VAL A 742 -2.04 -5.81 3.16
CA VAL A 742 -2.89 -4.62 3.11
C VAL A 742 -4.32 -5.04 2.83
N ALA A 743 -5.28 -4.36 3.43
CA ALA A 743 -6.68 -4.49 3.08
C ALA A 743 -7.35 -3.12 3.18
N VAL A 744 -8.48 -2.99 2.50
CA VAL A 744 -9.38 -1.86 2.62
C VAL A 744 -10.76 -2.38 3.03
N ILE A 745 -11.31 -1.77 4.08
CA ILE A 745 -12.72 -1.93 4.44
C ILE A 745 -13.52 -0.79 3.82
N PHE A 746 -14.62 -1.12 3.16
CA PHE A 746 -15.58 -0.23 2.52
C PHE A 746 -16.89 -0.29 3.29
N GLU A 747 -17.35 0.85 3.77
CA GLU A 747 -18.70 0.99 4.31
C GLU A 747 -19.50 1.92 3.41
N ASP A 748 -20.67 1.44 2.99
CA ASP A 748 -21.57 2.20 2.14
C ASP A 748 -22.22 3.36 2.89
N ILE A 749 -22.21 4.53 2.26
CA ILE A 749 -22.93 5.73 2.74
C ILE A 749 -24.22 5.97 1.95
N HIS A 750 -24.33 5.37 0.77
CA HIS A 750 -25.47 5.52 -0.12
C HIS A 750 -26.11 4.15 -0.30
N THR A 751 -27.37 4.06 0.11
CA THR A 751 -28.15 2.84 0.00
C THR A 751 -29.04 2.86 -1.23
N VAL A 752 -29.44 1.67 -1.67
CA VAL A 752 -30.45 1.44 -2.70
C VAL A 752 -31.48 0.45 -2.17
N LYS A 753 -32.71 0.53 -2.70
CA LYS A 753 -33.75 -0.44 -2.38
C LYS A 753 -33.32 -1.83 -2.83
N SER A 754 -33.42 -2.78 -1.93
CA SER A 754 -33.10 -4.19 -2.12
C SER A 754 -34.08 -5.04 -1.30
N VAL A 755 -33.80 -6.33 -1.20
CA VAL A 755 -34.60 -7.31 -0.46
C VAL A 755 -33.70 -8.16 0.45
N MET A 756 -34.20 -8.47 1.65
CA MET A 756 -33.53 -9.33 2.62
C MET A 756 -34.57 -10.18 3.35
N ASP A 757 -34.56 -11.48 3.11
CA ASP A 757 -35.61 -12.42 3.54
C ASP A 757 -37.05 -12.02 3.15
N GLY A 758 -37.22 -11.60 1.89
CA GLY A 758 -38.49 -11.13 1.34
C GLY A 758 -38.96 -9.77 1.88
N GLN A 759 -38.21 -9.15 2.80
CA GLN A 759 -38.51 -7.82 3.33
C GLN A 759 -37.77 -6.73 2.57
N GLU A 760 -38.36 -5.54 2.47
CA GLU A 760 -37.68 -4.36 1.92
C GLU A 760 -36.43 -4.05 2.75
N TYR A 761 -35.29 -3.92 2.07
CA TYR A 761 -33.99 -3.68 2.70
C TYR A 761 -33.26 -2.52 2.03
N GLN A 762 -32.48 -1.76 2.80
CA GLN A 762 -31.64 -0.67 2.29
C GLN A 762 -30.20 -1.18 2.18
N ALA A 763 -29.85 -1.73 1.03
CA ALA A 763 -28.52 -2.28 0.79
C ALA A 763 -27.54 -1.19 0.38
N GLY A 764 -26.27 -1.34 0.77
CA GLY A 764 -25.20 -0.47 0.30
C GLY A 764 -24.95 -0.63 -1.19
N ARG A 765 -24.71 0.47 -1.91
CA ARG A 765 -24.53 0.41 -3.37
C ARG A 765 -23.26 -0.36 -3.76
N PHE A 766 -22.15 -0.16 -3.04
CA PHE A 766 -20.88 -0.84 -3.31
C PHE A 766 -20.97 -2.32 -2.95
N GLY A 767 -21.44 -2.64 -1.73
CA GLY A 767 -21.60 -4.03 -1.26
C GLY A 767 -22.56 -4.85 -2.12
N LEU A 768 -23.75 -4.32 -2.38
CA LEU A 768 -24.76 -4.98 -3.20
C LEU A 768 -24.26 -5.27 -4.61
N SER A 769 -23.67 -4.26 -5.27
CA SER A 769 -23.23 -4.41 -6.67
C SER A 769 -22.12 -5.44 -6.82
N LEU A 770 -21.16 -5.48 -5.88
CA LEU A 770 -20.12 -6.50 -5.85
C LEU A 770 -20.71 -7.90 -5.62
N ARG A 771 -21.58 -8.04 -4.61
CA ARG A 771 -22.19 -9.33 -4.27
C ARG A 771 -23.02 -9.89 -5.42
N LEU A 772 -23.80 -9.03 -6.08
CA LEU A 772 -24.57 -9.41 -7.26
C LEU A 772 -23.67 -9.87 -8.42
N GLU A 773 -22.56 -9.18 -8.68
CA GLU A 773 -21.62 -9.59 -9.72
C GLU A 773 -21.01 -10.97 -9.42
N CYS A 774 -20.52 -11.18 -8.20
CA CYS A 774 -20.03 -12.48 -7.75
C CYS A 774 -21.09 -13.58 -7.92
N PHE A 775 -22.31 -13.36 -7.41
CA PHE A 775 -23.38 -14.36 -7.47
C PHE A 775 -23.82 -14.67 -8.90
N ARG A 776 -23.95 -13.66 -9.75
CA ARG A 776 -24.34 -13.88 -11.14
C ARG A 776 -23.30 -14.67 -11.91
N MET A 777 -22.01 -14.40 -11.68
CA MET A 777 -20.93 -15.16 -12.29
C MET A 777 -20.93 -16.61 -11.80
N ILE A 778 -20.80 -16.83 -10.49
CA ILE A 778 -20.57 -18.19 -9.95
C ILE A 778 -21.80 -19.09 -10.06
N LEU A 779 -23.01 -18.53 -10.14
CA LEU A 779 -24.26 -19.29 -10.30
C LEU A 779 -24.73 -19.37 -11.76
N GLY A 780 -24.09 -18.62 -12.68
CA GLY A 780 -24.47 -18.59 -14.10
C GLY A 780 -25.70 -17.72 -14.41
N ALA A 781 -26.09 -16.81 -13.52
CA ALA A 781 -27.23 -15.91 -13.77
C ALA A 781 -26.92 -14.85 -14.86
N ASN A 782 -25.65 -14.67 -15.24
CA ASN A 782 -25.28 -13.86 -16.40
C ASN A 782 -25.78 -14.46 -17.73
N THR A 783 -25.88 -15.79 -17.82
CA THR A 783 -26.36 -16.50 -19.01
C THR A 783 -27.79 -16.99 -18.87
N ASP A 784 -28.28 -17.13 -17.65
CA ASP A 784 -29.63 -17.57 -17.34
C ASP A 784 -30.37 -16.56 -16.43
N PRO A 785 -31.18 -15.66 -17.00
CA PRO A 785 -31.91 -14.64 -16.25
C PRO A 785 -32.99 -15.19 -15.31
N SER A 786 -33.34 -16.49 -15.41
CA SER A 786 -34.30 -17.12 -14.49
C SER A 786 -33.72 -17.35 -13.09
N ILE A 787 -32.40 -17.24 -12.93
CA ILE A 787 -31.72 -17.39 -11.64
C ILE A 787 -31.79 -16.06 -10.89
N ASP A 788 -32.72 -15.96 -9.94
CA ASP A 788 -32.81 -14.81 -9.04
C ASP A 788 -31.73 -14.89 -7.95
N VAL A 789 -30.89 -13.87 -7.92
CA VAL A 789 -29.82 -13.72 -6.93
C VAL A 789 -30.03 -12.48 -6.05
N THR A 790 -31.19 -11.84 -6.09
CA THR A 790 -31.43 -10.55 -5.43
C THR A 790 -31.43 -10.65 -3.91
N ASP A 791 -32.17 -11.61 -3.34
CA ASP A 791 -32.24 -11.88 -1.90
C ASP A 791 -31.20 -12.93 -1.47
N PRO A 792 -30.13 -12.53 -0.75
CA PRO A 792 -29.04 -13.43 -0.43
C PRO A 792 -29.34 -14.37 0.75
N ILE A 793 -30.49 -14.29 1.42
CA ILE A 793 -30.77 -15.14 2.59
C ILE A 793 -32.05 -15.95 2.52
N SER A 794 -32.97 -15.61 1.61
CA SER A 794 -34.22 -16.35 1.42
C SER A 794 -34.01 -17.86 1.30
N ASP A 795 -34.98 -18.64 1.79
CA ASP A 795 -34.92 -20.11 1.68
C ASP A 795 -34.90 -20.56 0.22
N GLN A 796 -35.63 -19.86 -0.65
CA GLN A 796 -35.65 -20.10 -2.09
C GLN A 796 -34.24 -19.93 -2.69
N PHE A 797 -33.58 -18.80 -2.45
CA PHE A 797 -32.22 -18.59 -2.93
C PHE A 797 -31.25 -19.62 -2.33
N TYR A 798 -31.23 -19.76 -1.00
CA TYR A 798 -30.24 -20.60 -0.33
C TYR A 798 -30.38 -22.09 -0.73
N LYS A 799 -31.59 -22.64 -0.72
CA LYS A 799 -31.82 -24.08 -0.95
C LYS A 799 -31.94 -24.41 -2.43
N GLU A 800 -32.78 -23.67 -3.16
CA GLU A 800 -33.16 -24.01 -4.54
C GLU A 800 -32.18 -23.47 -5.57
N VAL A 801 -31.45 -22.39 -5.26
CA VAL A 801 -30.42 -21.83 -6.15
C VAL A 801 -29.03 -22.24 -5.70
N TRP A 802 -28.57 -21.78 -4.55
CA TRP A 802 -27.18 -21.94 -4.10
C TRP A 802 -26.82 -23.41 -3.85
N MET A 803 -27.50 -24.06 -2.90
CA MET A 803 -27.18 -25.43 -2.50
C MET A 803 -27.45 -26.43 -3.64
N THR A 804 -28.56 -26.26 -4.37
CA THR A 804 -28.90 -27.11 -5.52
C THR A 804 -27.88 -26.98 -6.64
N THR A 805 -27.42 -25.76 -6.98
CA THR A 805 -26.38 -25.56 -8.01
C THR A 805 -25.06 -26.19 -7.58
N ALA A 806 -24.62 -25.92 -6.35
CA ALA A 806 -23.38 -26.48 -5.81
C ALA A 806 -23.38 -28.02 -5.82
N ALA A 807 -24.47 -28.65 -5.38
CA ALA A 807 -24.61 -30.10 -5.35
C ALA A 807 -24.72 -30.71 -6.75
N ARG A 808 -25.61 -30.16 -7.60
CA ARG A 808 -25.79 -30.61 -8.99
C ARG A 808 -24.47 -30.59 -9.76
N ASN A 809 -23.77 -29.45 -9.73
CA ASN A 809 -22.52 -29.29 -10.45
C ASN A 809 -21.45 -30.26 -9.95
N ALA A 810 -21.30 -30.41 -8.62
CA ALA A 810 -20.35 -31.36 -8.04
C ALA A 810 -20.65 -32.80 -8.48
N THR A 811 -21.92 -33.23 -8.44
CA THR A 811 -22.32 -34.57 -8.90
C THR A 811 -22.04 -34.78 -10.39
N ILE A 812 -22.33 -33.80 -11.25
CA ILE A 812 -22.07 -33.92 -12.69
C ILE A 812 -20.56 -33.99 -12.96
N TYR A 813 -19.75 -33.09 -12.38
CA TYR A 813 -18.30 -33.12 -12.58
C TYR A 813 -17.67 -34.42 -12.08
N GLN A 814 -18.13 -34.92 -10.94
CA GLN A 814 -17.70 -36.21 -10.38
C GLN A 814 -18.07 -37.38 -11.30
N LYS A 815 -19.28 -37.39 -11.85
CA LYS A 815 -19.75 -38.42 -12.79
C LYS A 815 -18.99 -38.38 -14.11
N VAL A 816 -18.83 -37.18 -14.66
CA VAL A 816 -18.27 -36.99 -16.00
C VAL A 816 -16.78 -37.20 -15.99
N PHE A 817 -16.04 -36.55 -15.09
CA PHE A 817 -14.58 -36.51 -15.12
C PHE A 817 -13.90 -37.31 -14.02
N ARG A 818 -14.63 -37.76 -12.99
CA ARG A 818 -14.05 -38.34 -11.77
C ARG A 818 -12.93 -37.46 -11.22
N CYS A 819 -13.19 -36.15 -11.17
CA CYS A 819 -12.17 -35.17 -10.77
C CYS A 819 -11.95 -35.16 -9.25
N LEU A 820 -10.74 -34.82 -8.82
CA LEU A 820 -10.41 -34.59 -7.42
C LEU A 820 -10.48 -33.09 -7.08
N PRO A 821 -10.68 -32.72 -5.81
CA PRO A 821 -11.01 -33.59 -4.67
C PRO A 821 -12.46 -34.09 -4.68
N SER A 822 -12.74 -35.20 -4.01
CA SER A 822 -14.08 -35.80 -3.93
C SER A 822 -14.38 -36.45 -2.58
N SER A 823 -15.62 -36.31 -2.11
CA SER A 823 -16.11 -36.99 -0.89
C SER A 823 -16.23 -38.52 -1.04
N ASP A 824 -16.13 -39.04 -2.27
CA ASP A 824 -16.10 -40.49 -2.55
C ASP A 824 -14.73 -41.12 -2.24
N VAL A 825 -13.71 -40.30 -1.95
CA VAL A 825 -12.34 -40.74 -1.70
C VAL A 825 -11.92 -40.29 -0.31
N ARG A 826 -12.05 -41.18 0.68
CA ARG A 826 -11.77 -40.93 2.11
C ARG A 826 -10.39 -41.40 2.54
N SER A 827 -9.78 -42.31 1.78
CA SER A 827 -8.46 -42.88 2.05
C SER A 827 -7.58 -42.95 0.78
N ILE A 828 -6.27 -43.17 0.96
CA ILE A 828 -5.35 -43.37 -0.17
C ILE A 828 -5.70 -44.66 -0.94
N LEU A 829 -6.20 -45.69 -0.25
CA LEU A 829 -6.64 -46.93 -0.90
C LEU A 829 -7.86 -46.70 -1.81
N GLU A 830 -8.80 -45.88 -1.36
CA GLU A 830 -9.95 -45.48 -2.18
C GLU A 830 -9.52 -44.60 -3.35
N LEU A 831 -8.48 -43.78 -3.19
CA LEU A 831 -7.93 -42.93 -4.25
C LEU A 831 -7.41 -43.76 -5.43
N ASP A 832 -6.61 -44.80 -5.17
CA ASP A 832 -6.09 -45.69 -6.21
C ASP A 832 -7.21 -46.39 -6.97
N GLY A 833 -8.18 -46.94 -6.25
CA GLY A 833 -9.37 -47.56 -6.85
C GLY A 833 -10.23 -46.57 -7.62
N PHE A 834 -10.32 -45.33 -7.15
CA PHE A 834 -11.09 -44.27 -7.78
C PHE A 834 -10.48 -43.82 -9.12
N LEU A 835 -9.16 -43.68 -9.18
CA LEU A 835 -8.39 -43.27 -10.36
C LEU A 835 -8.23 -44.39 -11.39
N SER A 836 -8.30 -45.65 -10.98
CA SER A 836 -8.21 -46.80 -11.89
C SER A 836 -9.37 -46.91 -12.89
N LYS A 837 -10.50 -46.26 -12.59
CA LYS A 837 -11.71 -46.27 -13.42
C LYS A 837 -11.76 -45.01 -14.30
N PRO A 838 -12.00 -45.13 -15.61
CA PRO A 838 -12.21 -43.97 -16.47
C PRO A 838 -13.50 -43.23 -16.07
N GLY A 839 -13.56 -41.93 -16.35
CA GLY A 839 -14.81 -41.19 -16.25
C GLY A 839 -15.63 -41.32 -17.53
N LEU A 840 -16.86 -40.79 -17.48
CA LEU A 840 -17.78 -40.82 -18.61
C LEU A 840 -17.22 -40.09 -19.83
N GLU A 841 -16.32 -39.12 -19.63
CA GLU A 841 -15.67 -38.37 -20.70
C GLU A 841 -14.84 -39.27 -21.63
N LYS A 842 -14.35 -40.40 -21.11
CA LYS A 842 -13.59 -41.41 -21.88
C LYS A 842 -14.47 -42.58 -22.33
N GLU A 843 -15.45 -42.97 -21.53
CA GLU A 843 -16.33 -44.11 -21.83
C GLU A 843 -17.38 -43.78 -22.89
N ASP A 844 -18.04 -42.62 -22.76
CA ASP A 844 -19.13 -42.17 -23.63
C ASP A 844 -19.12 -40.63 -23.74
N PRO A 845 -18.27 -40.07 -24.63
CA PRO A 845 -18.13 -38.62 -24.79
C PRO A 845 -19.44 -37.90 -25.15
N ALA A 846 -20.32 -38.56 -25.93
CA ALA A 846 -21.60 -37.98 -26.34
C ALA A 846 -22.51 -37.79 -25.12
N ARG A 847 -22.66 -38.82 -24.29
CA ARG A 847 -23.42 -38.72 -23.04
C ARG A 847 -22.76 -37.78 -22.03
N ALA A 848 -21.44 -37.73 -21.98
CA ALA A 848 -20.71 -36.75 -21.16
C ALA A 848 -21.09 -35.32 -21.54
N GLN A 849 -21.12 -34.99 -22.84
CA GLN A 849 -21.57 -33.67 -23.31
C GLN A 849 -23.02 -33.36 -22.91
N GLU A 850 -23.93 -34.34 -22.97
CA GLU A 850 -25.31 -34.15 -22.53
C GLU A 850 -25.45 -33.87 -21.03
N GLU A 851 -24.64 -34.53 -20.20
CA GLU A 851 -24.60 -34.26 -18.76
C GLU A 851 -24.03 -32.86 -18.47
N LEU A 852 -22.97 -32.46 -19.18
CA LEU A 852 -22.32 -31.16 -19.00
C LEU A 852 -23.23 -29.98 -19.36
N LYS A 853 -24.17 -30.14 -20.31
CA LYS A 853 -25.20 -29.12 -20.61
C LYS A 853 -26.10 -28.76 -19.41
N LYS A 854 -26.13 -29.60 -18.37
CA LYS A 854 -26.91 -29.36 -17.15
C LYS A 854 -26.16 -28.52 -16.11
N ILE A 855 -24.86 -28.28 -16.30
CA ILE A 855 -24.06 -27.39 -15.46
C ILE A 855 -24.59 -25.96 -15.62
N ARG A 856 -24.69 -25.24 -14.50
CA ARG A 856 -24.93 -23.79 -14.50
C ARG A 856 -23.93 -23.11 -13.57
N GLY A 857 -23.29 -22.05 -14.07
CA GLY A 857 -22.23 -21.37 -13.32
C GLY A 857 -21.04 -22.26 -13.01
N PHE A 858 -20.27 -21.87 -12.00
CA PHE A 858 -19.00 -22.48 -11.61
C PHE A 858 -19.01 -23.10 -10.21
N LEU A 859 -20.01 -22.75 -9.39
CA LEU A 859 -20.09 -23.19 -8.01
C LEU A 859 -20.24 -24.71 -7.91
N VAL A 860 -19.38 -25.34 -7.10
CA VAL A 860 -19.46 -26.75 -6.72
C VAL A 860 -19.39 -26.89 -5.21
N GLN A 861 -20.09 -27.88 -4.66
CA GLN A 861 -20.03 -28.18 -3.23
C GLN A 861 -18.62 -28.62 -2.83
N PHE A 862 -18.10 -28.07 -1.72
CA PHE A 862 -16.78 -28.44 -1.23
C PHE A 862 -16.78 -29.87 -0.64
N PRO A 863 -15.83 -30.76 -1.02
CA PRO A 863 -15.85 -32.17 -0.61
C PRO A 863 -15.27 -32.38 0.79
N LEU A 864 -16.08 -32.15 1.82
CA LEU A 864 -15.67 -32.19 3.24
C LEU A 864 -15.09 -33.55 3.71
N GLN A 865 -15.38 -34.65 2.99
CA GLN A 865 -14.93 -36.00 3.34
C GLN A 865 -13.65 -36.45 2.59
N PHE A 866 -13.11 -35.63 1.69
CA PHE A 866 -11.95 -36.03 0.90
C PHE A 866 -10.72 -36.30 1.77
N LEU A 867 -10.17 -37.52 1.72
CA LEU A 867 -9.07 -37.99 2.56
C LEU A 867 -9.33 -37.80 4.07
N SER A 868 -10.57 -38.03 4.52
CA SER A 868 -10.95 -37.90 5.94
C SER A 868 -10.29 -38.93 6.86
N GLU A 869 -9.90 -40.09 6.33
CA GLU A 869 -9.27 -41.19 7.08
C GLU A 869 -7.73 -41.10 7.07
N GLN A 870 -7.17 -40.04 6.48
CA GLN A 870 -5.74 -39.84 6.36
C GLN A 870 -5.23 -38.72 7.28
N ASN A 871 -4.02 -38.91 7.81
CA ASN A 871 -3.28 -37.81 8.42
C ASN A 871 -2.56 -37.03 7.31
N LEU A 872 -3.10 -35.86 6.99
CA LEU A 872 -2.58 -34.98 5.94
C LEU A 872 -1.38 -34.11 6.38
N LEU A 873 -0.87 -34.28 7.61
CA LEU A 873 0.36 -33.61 8.02
C LEU A 873 1.58 -34.25 7.32
N PRO A 874 2.62 -33.46 7.01
CA PRO A 874 3.84 -33.99 6.41
C PRO A 874 4.43 -35.16 7.22
N PRO A 875 4.83 -36.27 6.58
CA PRO A 875 5.41 -37.42 7.26
C PRO A 875 6.67 -37.06 8.05
N ILE A 876 6.86 -37.69 9.21
CA ILE A 876 8.06 -37.50 10.04
C ILE A 876 9.31 -37.83 9.22
N GLY A 877 10.25 -36.88 9.13
CA GLY A 877 11.47 -37.00 8.34
C GLY A 877 11.41 -36.47 6.90
N SER A 878 10.23 -36.03 6.42
CA SER A 878 10.12 -35.26 5.18
C SER A 878 10.73 -33.86 5.34
N LYS A 879 11.15 -33.23 4.22
CA LYS A 879 11.67 -31.84 4.25
C LYS A 879 10.62 -30.88 4.82
N GLU A 880 9.35 -31.09 4.48
CA GLU A 880 8.23 -30.27 4.92
C GLU A 880 7.92 -30.46 6.41
N ALA A 881 8.17 -31.64 6.99
CA ALA A 881 8.05 -31.88 8.43
C ALA A 881 9.19 -31.26 9.25
N MET A 882 10.32 -30.93 8.63
CA MET A 882 11.43 -30.22 9.29
C MET A 882 11.18 -28.71 9.40
N VAL A 883 10.15 -28.20 8.71
CA VAL A 883 9.77 -26.79 8.73
C VAL A 883 8.77 -26.56 9.87
N PRO A 884 8.86 -25.45 10.64
CA PRO A 884 7.88 -25.13 11.68
C PRO A 884 6.44 -25.13 11.13
N MET A 885 5.49 -25.64 11.91
CA MET A 885 4.07 -25.71 11.53
C MET A 885 3.48 -24.33 11.17
N ASP A 886 4.01 -23.27 11.78
CA ASP A 886 3.68 -21.87 11.49
C ASP A 886 3.90 -21.45 10.04
N VAL A 887 4.60 -22.25 9.22
CA VAL A 887 4.73 -21.98 7.78
C VAL A 887 3.44 -22.25 7.03
N TRP A 888 2.67 -23.24 7.49
CA TRP A 888 1.43 -23.71 6.88
C TRP A 888 0.17 -23.07 7.47
N THR A 889 0.29 -22.40 8.63
CA THR A 889 -0.77 -21.61 9.26
C THR A 889 -0.58 -20.13 9.04
#